data_AF-A0A7C1V3X5-F1
#
_entry.id   AF-A0A7C1V3X5-F1
#
_cell.length_a   1.000
_cell.length_b   1.000
_cell.length_c   1.000
_cell.angle_alpha   90.00
_cell.angle_beta   90.00
_cell.angle_gamma   90.00
#
_symmetry.space_group_name_H-M   'P 1'
#
loop_
_entity.id
_entity.type
_entity.pdbx_description
1 polymer ?
#
loop_
_entity_poly.entity_id
_entity_poly.type
_entity_poly.pdbx_seq_one_letter_code
_entity_poly.pdbx_strand_id
1 'polypeptide(L)'
;MKRKLLLLMGCVILVSVGLFYPKNVVQTEGVNTSSGSLKMSSKSNYNNINSVFTEKRNSYNAYGIYPQLYEPSLQATFYGVETLYSLGKLDQTNMTAIIDFIMKHYNESSGLFMDKYAYRYLDTDFSQIYYPLTTVLEVNSYAVLALERLGALGLININEMVNFLWSCYNPISSGFIGQPYFSTLDDYFKVSTVDNTYYAIKTLDLLMSDWNSYTQQRNDLVSYINSLQNTNSIDWRYGGFINDLDVNFNSLPGFTEPYLFSSYYSIKSLDIFGMVGSININSFHLFLGNIYNSDTDFFYSSPNQNKSNIVASALGLDLSLLTGFTLDDENNLTNFVNSHRNSLGIWDGSTTVQIHELIDTFQIVRSLNDAGKMGTLPSLDVTQIVDIIIEYYGSYQGFSLISIDYPTMTLLHTLVSSFDLYERVSELDLLEIYRLILEAYVYEDIIQYNGFYSYSNIGISWTHFRSFPLEFYSSGRKINGEEIGYEMSHRATFEALDSLKKIFKLDDFGHTYDLTKLKDDILDSQFLNPSYPEQHGAFTYIYGYDTWLLDYLSKNIYFEYSYYVIKTLELLVEELNIGDITFLDFDIPALKSYIDTHIVETSEVQYFNPDYTDDGDTIIENTYYMIYILKSLDLYDLDDQKLTNLLYQNLDNENIKNIYFSYKISELLELNIAFDSELIINLVQNIFSGDVKEFSPSEGEMVDQEIFLWICEMAQESQLTINVETQTGVALGGTLNITASVSNLIISYFERNLTLMFESIQLGSHKFNTTFDNHFFLEVTVPQNPNFYPTIYGKLVVYEEDINIKEMSITFNTFYHQKDYQDEIGGTITLSVLFLTIPGGVIIFTKVKSKKKVIRI
;
A
#
# COMPACT_ATOMS: atom_id res chain seq x y z
N MET A 1 28.24 2.58 -45.02
CA MET A 1 29.52 2.85 -45.71
C MET A 1 29.95 4.27 -45.35
N LYS A 2 31.10 4.67 -44.83
CA LYS A 2 32.43 4.12 -44.47
C LYS A 2 32.91 5.01 -43.29
N ARG A 3 33.20 4.49 -42.09
CA ARG A 3 34.53 4.14 -41.55
C ARG A 3 35.70 5.08 -41.89
N LYS A 4 36.32 5.61 -40.84
CA LYS A 4 37.77 5.67 -40.44
C LYS A 4 37.78 6.37 -39.07
N LEU A 5 38.24 5.88 -37.91
CA LEU A 5 39.25 4.93 -37.43
C LEU A 5 40.70 5.16 -37.91
N LEU A 6 41.56 5.62 -37.00
CA LEU A 6 42.92 5.15 -36.67
C LEU A 6 43.41 5.89 -35.39
N LEU A 7 43.66 5.23 -34.23
CA LEU A 7 44.88 4.51 -33.74
C LEU A 7 45.89 5.49 -33.07
N LEU A 8 46.31 5.36 -31.79
CA LEU A 8 47.22 4.41 -31.10
C LEU A 8 47.14 4.71 -29.57
N MET A 9 47.04 3.76 -28.61
CA MET A 9 47.91 2.66 -28.17
C MET A 9 49.05 3.06 -27.20
N GLY A 10 49.07 2.44 -26.01
CA GLY A 10 50.17 2.48 -25.04
C GLY A 10 49.90 1.66 -23.77
N CYS A 11 50.16 0.34 -23.83
CA CYS A 11 50.19 -0.59 -22.68
C CYS A 11 51.38 -0.32 -21.74
N VAL A 12 51.31 -0.72 -20.45
CA VAL A 12 52.23 -1.70 -19.81
C VAL A 12 51.59 -2.28 -18.53
N ILE A 13 51.67 -3.61 -18.45
CA ILE A 13 51.30 -4.55 -17.39
C ILE A 13 52.44 -4.67 -16.36
N LEU A 14 52.16 -4.93 -15.08
CA LEU A 14 52.96 -5.91 -14.32
C LEU A 14 52.17 -6.58 -13.18
N VAL A 15 52.08 -7.90 -13.37
CA VAL A 15 51.56 -8.98 -12.54
C VAL A 15 52.48 -9.28 -11.34
N SER A 16 51.90 -9.71 -10.21
CA SER A 16 52.50 -10.80 -9.42
C SER A 16 51.45 -11.59 -8.64
N VAL A 17 51.43 -12.88 -8.95
CA VAL A 17 50.59 -14.00 -8.50
C VAL A 17 51.07 -14.56 -7.15
N GLY A 18 50.16 -15.18 -6.37
CA GLY A 18 50.51 -16.12 -5.31
C GLY A 18 49.30 -16.88 -4.72
N LEU A 19 48.97 -18.03 -5.31
CA LEU A 19 47.94 -18.99 -4.88
C LEU A 19 48.39 -19.92 -3.73
N PHE A 20 47.39 -20.56 -3.10
CA PHE A 20 47.34 -21.91 -2.48
C PHE A 20 47.35 -22.04 -0.93
N TYR A 21 46.16 -22.43 -0.40
CA TYR A 21 45.90 -23.29 0.78
C TYR A 21 46.59 -24.69 0.63
N PRO A 22 46.78 -25.57 1.66
CA PRO A 22 45.85 -25.87 2.78
C PRO A 22 46.42 -26.36 4.16
N LYS A 23 45.50 -26.45 5.15
CA LYS A 23 45.35 -27.39 6.31
C LYS A 23 46.53 -27.69 7.27
N ASN A 24 46.28 -27.49 8.58
CA ASN A 24 46.07 -28.60 9.53
C ASN A 24 45.47 -28.15 10.88
N VAL A 25 44.57 -28.99 11.37
CA VAL A 25 43.78 -28.96 12.62
C VAL A 25 44.55 -29.66 13.74
N VAL A 26 44.38 -29.26 15.02
CA VAL A 26 43.99 -30.10 16.18
C VAL A 26 43.77 -29.23 17.43
N GLN A 27 42.66 -29.54 18.11
CA GLN A 27 42.01 -28.96 19.30
C GLN A 27 42.76 -29.17 20.63
N THR A 28 42.38 -28.42 21.68
CA THR A 28 41.84 -29.00 22.95
C THR A 28 41.18 -27.95 23.86
N GLU A 29 39.88 -28.16 24.08
CA GLU A 29 38.99 -27.95 25.23
C GLU A 29 39.29 -26.96 26.38
N GLY A 30 38.29 -26.09 26.62
CA GLY A 30 37.95 -25.46 27.91
C GLY A 30 36.49 -25.00 27.89
N VAL A 31 35.69 -25.49 28.83
CA VAL A 31 34.21 -25.53 28.86
C VAL A 31 33.56 -24.30 29.55
N ASN A 32 32.31 -23.98 29.12
CA ASN A 32 31.26 -23.12 29.73
C ASN A 32 31.45 -21.59 29.62
N THR A 33 30.47 -20.76 29.26
CA THR A 33 29.00 -20.82 29.32
C THR A 33 28.38 -20.12 28.11
N SER A 34 27.35 -20.71 27.52
CA SER A 34 26.52 -20.12 26.47
C SER A 34 25.75 -18.88 26.97
N SER A 35 26.24 -17.68 26.66
CA SER A 35 25.35 -16.58 26.31
C SER A 35 24.92 -16.82 24.87
N GLY A 36 23.61 -16.68 24.59
CA GLY A 36 23.07 -16.86 23.25
C GLY A 36 23.92 -16.13 22.22
N SER A 37 24.36 -16.86 21.20
CA SER A 37 25.00 -16.27 20.04
C SER A 37 24.02 -15.28 19.41
N LEU A 38 24.30 -13.98 19.53
CA LEU A 38 23.80 -12.98 18.59
C LEU A 38 24.14 -13.50 17.19
N LYS A 39 23.11 -13.95 16.45
CA LYS A 39 23.26 -14.24 15.02
C LYS A 39 23.78 -12.96 14.39
N MET A 40 24.92 -13.05 13.69
CA MET A 40 25.46 -11.97 12.87
C MET A 40 24.34 -11.42 11.96
N SER A 41 23.97 -10.14 12.10
CA SER A 41 23.03 -9.48 11.18
C SER A 41 23.78 -9.14 9.89
N SER A 42 23.68 -10.01 8.89
CA SER A 42 24.39 -9.84 7.61
C SER A 42 23.69 -8.91 6.61
N LYS A 43 22.84 -7.95 7.01
CA LYS A 43 22.28 -6.90 6.14
C LYS A 43 21.96 -5.63 6.94
N SER A 44 22.62 -4.50 6.65
CA SER A 44 22.24 -3.19 7.19
C SER A 44 21.05 -2.61 6.42
N ASN A 45 20.22 -1.77 7.06
CA ASN A 45 19.10 -1.08 6.40
C ASN A 45 19.54 -0.27 5.17
N TYR A 46 20.74 0.29 5.20
CA TYR A 46 21.37 0.91 4.04
C TYR A 46 21.40 -0.02 2.82
N ASN A 47 21.80 -1.29 3.01
CA ASN A 47 21.84 -2.27 1.92
C ASN A 47 20.44 -2.64 1.43
N ASN A 48 19.45 -2.70 2.33
CA ASN A 48 18.06 -2.96 1.97
C ASN A 48 17.51 -1.81 1.10
N ILE A 49 17.66 -0.55 1.55
CA ILE A 49 17.30 0.66 0.80
C ILE A 49 17.96 0.65 -0.60
N ASN A 50 19.27 0.44 -0.68
CA ASN A 50 19.97 0.42 -1.96
C ASN A 50 19.54 -0.75 -2.87
N SER A 51 19.10 -1.86 -2.28
CA SER A 51 18.55 -2.98 -3.05
C SER A 51 17.20 -2.64 -3.67
N VAL A 52 16.35 -1.85 -3.00
CA VAL A 52 15.09 -1.34 -3.56
C VAL A 52 15.36 -0.42 -4.75
N PHE A 53 16.26 0.57 -4.59
CA PHE A 53 16.68 1.44 -5.70
C PHE A 53 17.17 0.64 -6.92
N THR A 54 17.98 -0.40 -6.66
CA THR A 54 18.50 -1.27 -7.71
C THR A 54 17.37 -2.06 -8.38
N GLU A 55 16.41 -2.57 -7.61
CA GLU A 55 15.28 -3.31 -8.13
C GLU A 55 14.39 -2.45 -9.01
N LYS A 56 13.97 -1.25 -8.57
CA LYS A 56 13.10 -0.36 -9.37
C LYS A 56 13.67 -0.10 -10.78
N ARG A 57 14.99 0.10 -10.89
CA ARG A 57 15.66 0.24 -12.19
C ARG A 57 15.73 -1.06 -12.97
N ASN A 58 16.00 -2.18 -12.30
CA ASN A 58 16.09 -3.47 -12.96
C ASN A 58 14.73 -3.89 -13.53
N SER A 59 13.65 -3.69 -12.77
CA SER A 59 12.29 -3.95 -13.22
C SER A 59 11.95 -3.10 -14.44
N TYR A 60 12.24 -1.80 -14.43
CA TYR A 60 12.04 -0.95 -15.60
C TYR A 60 12.85 -1.41 -16.82
N ASN A 61 14.14 -1.74 -16.63
CA ASN A 61 14.97 -2.24 -17.73
C ASN A 61 14.52 -3.61 -18.28
N ALA A 62 13.87 -4.44 -17.44
CA ALA A 62 13.39 -5.75 -17.82
C ALA A 62 12.05 -5.68 -18.56
N TYR A 63 11.11 -4.89 -18.02
CA TYR A 63 9.71 -4.89 -18.45
C TYR A 63 9.30 -3.65 -19.26
N GLY A 64 10.08 -2.57 -19.20
CA GLY A 64 9.72 -1.27 -19.78
C GLY A 64 8.65 -0.51 -19.00
N ILE A 65 8.33 -0.96 -17.78
CA ILE A 65 7.30 -0.39 -16.90
C ILE A 65 7.82 -0.31 -15.45
N TYR A 66 7.16 0.50 -14.61
CA TYR A 66 7.38 0.51 -13.16
C TYR A 66 6.27 -0.32 -12.49
N PRO A 67 6.56 -1.54 -11.99
CA PRO A 67 5.51 -2.43 -11.50
C PRO A 67 4.81 -1.91 -10.24
N GLN A 68 3.49 -1.85 -10.31
CA GLN A 68 2.61 -1.67 -9.15
C GLN A 68 2.22 -3.03 -8.57
N LEU A 69 2.25 -3.16 -7.25
CA LEU A 69 1.65 -4.31 -6.59
C LEU A 69 0.26 -3.93 -6.10
N TYR A 70 -0.73 -4.70 -6.51
CA TYR A 70 -2.14 -4.49 -6.18
C TYR A 70 -2.63 -5.52 -5.19
N GLU A 71 -3.63 -5.15 -4.39
CA GLU A 71 -4.19 -6.04 -3.37
C GLU A 71 -4.84 -7.26 -4.06
N PRO A 72 -4.41 -8.49 -3.72
CA PRO A 72 -5.05 -9.68 -4.25
C PRO A 72 -6.45 -9.85 -3.67
N SER A 73 -7.35 -10.50 -4.42
CA SER A 73 -8.70 -10.81 -3.94
C SER A 73 -9.07 -12.26 -4.20
N LEU A 74 -10.07 -12.78 -3.49
CA LEU A 74 -10.60 -14.12 -3.74
C LEU A 74 -11.24 -14.22 -5.12
N GLN A 75 -11.85 -13.13 -5.61
CA GLN A 75 -12.38 -13.04 -6.97
C GLN A 75 -11.28 -13.16 -8.02
N ALA A 76 -10.25 -12.32 -7.94
CA ALA A 76 -9.14 -12.36 -8.89
C ALA A 76 -8.38 -13.68 -8.80
N THR A 77 -8.21 -14.22 -7.58
CA THR A 77 -7.56 -15.52 -7.39
C THR A 77 -8.33 -16.65 -8.06
N PHE A 78 -9.65 -16.67 -7.96
CA PHE A 78 -10.47 -17.60 -8.74
C PHE A 78 -10.31 -17.42 -10.25
N TYR A 79 -10.29 -16.17 -10.74
CA TYR A 79 -10.09 -15.89 -12.17
C TYR A 79 -8.73 -16.42 -12.66
N GLY A 80 -7.65 -16.18 -11.93
CA GLY A 80 -6.32 -16.71 -12.23
C GLY A 80 -6.30 -18.24 -12.22
N VAL A 81 -6.79 -18.87 -11.14
CA VAL A 81 -6.84 -20.33 -10.99
C VAL A 81 -7.65 -20.99 -12.11
N GLU A 82 -8.87 -20.51 -12.40
CA GLU A 82 -9.71 -21.11 -13.44
C GLU A 82 -9.12 -20.92 -14.84
N THR A 83 -8.48 -19.79 -15.10
CA THR A 83 -7.77 -19.54 -16.37
C THR A 83 -6.64 -20.55 -16.57
N LEU A 84 -5.77 -20.70 -15.56
CA LEU A 84 -4.65 -21.64 -15.59
C LEU A 84 -5.13 -23.10 -15.65
N TYR A 85 -6.19 -23.43 -14.93
CA TYR A 85 -6.81 -24.75 -14.98
C TYR A 85 -7.35 -25.06 -16.38
N SER A 86 -8.09 -24.14 -16.99
CA SER A 86 -8.66 -24.29 -18.34
C SER A 86 -7.58 -24.41 -19.42
N LEU A 87 -6.41 -23.81 -19.21
CA LEU A 87 -5.24 -23.94 -20.08
C LEU A 87 -4.44 -25.24 -19.82
N GLY A 88 -4.76 -25.98 -18.76
CA GLY A 88 -4.03 -27.18 -18.33
C GLY A 88 -2.63 -26.87 -17.78
N LYS A 89 -2.48 -25.74 -17.11
CA LYS A 89 -1.21 -25.15 -16.65
C LYS A 89 -1.22 -24.71 -15.18
N LEU A 90 -2.19 -25.19 -14.42
CA LEU A 90 -2.28 -24.91 -12.98
C LEU A 90 -1.06 -25.41 -12.20
N ASP A 91 -0.34 -26.41 -12.71
CA ASP A 91 0.90 -26.94 -12.12
C ASP A 91 2.10 -26.00 -12.22
N GLN A 92 1.99 -24.91 -12.97
CA GLN A 92 3.05 -23.90 -13.10
C GLN A 92 3.05 -22.85 -11.98
N THR A 93 2.01 -22.83 -11.13
CA THR A 93 1.95 -21.95 -9.96
C THR A 93 2.30 -22.67 -8.66
N ASN A 94 2.60 -21.88 -7.63
CA ASN A 94 2.70 -22.39 -6.27
C ASN A 94 1.29 -22.62 -5.69
N MET A 95 0.69 -23.76 -6.02
CA MET A 95 -0.65 -24.12 -5.57
C MET A 95 -0.80 -24.09 -4.04
N THR A 96 0.24 -24.43 -3.27
CA THR A 96 0.20 -24.36 -1.81
C THR A 96 0.05 -22.93 -1.32
N ALA A 97 0.82 -22.00 -1.87
CA ALA A 97 0.71 -20.59 -1.51
C ALA A 97 -0.68 -20.02 -1.86
N ILE A 98 -1.26 -20.42 -3.00
CA ILE A 98 -2.63 -20.01 -3.38
C ILE A 98 -3.67 -20.56 -2.41
N ILE A 99 -3.53 -21.83 -1.99
CA ILE A 99 -4.41 -22.43 -0.98
C ILE A 99 -4.27 -21.67 0.35
N ASP A 100 -3.05 -21.39 0.79
CA ASP A 100 -2.78 -20.67 2.04
C ASP A 100 -3.39 -19.25 1.99
N PHE A 101 -3.28 -18.55 0.85
CA PHE A 101 -3.95 -17.27 0.62
C PHE A 101 -5.47 -17.39 0.76
N ILE A 102 -6.11 -18.33 0.06
CA ILE A 102 -7.57 -18.52 0.14
C ILE A 102 -8.00 -18.83 1.58
N MET A 103 -7.26 -19.70 2.27
CA MET A 103 -7.59 -20.13 3.62
C MET A 103 -7.29 -19.05 4.69
N LYS A 104 -6.40 -18.10 4.43
CA LYS A 104 -6.21 -16.91 5.29
C LYS A 104 -7.51 -16.11 5.45
N HIS A 105 -8.38 -16.16 4.45
CA HIS A 105 -9.68 -15.47 4.46
C HIS A 105 -10.82 -16.34 5.00
N TYR A 106 -10.58 -17.62 5.33
CA TYR A 106 -11.60 -18.52 5.88
C TYR A 106 -11.75 -18.35 7.39
N ASN A 107 -12.95 -18.01 7.85
CA ASN A 107 -13.27 -17.97 9.27
C ASN A 107 -13.92 -19.29 9.70
N GLU A 108 -13.22 -20.09 10.49
CA GLU A 108 -13.71 -21.40 10.97
C GLU A 108 -14.99 -21.30 11.81
N SER A 109 -15.27 -20.16 12.45
CA SER A 109 -16.44 -20.00 13.33
C SER A 109 -17.71 -19.65 12.55
N SER A 110 -17.60 -18.85 11.49
CA SER A 110 -18.73 -18.52 10.62
C SER A 110 -18.87 -19.50 9.45
N GLY A 111 -17.80 -20.20 9.08
CA GLY A 111 -17.72 -21.05 7.91
C GLY A 111 -17.64 -20.27 6.60
N LEU A 112 -17.30 -18.96 6.65
CA LEU A 112 -17.31 -18.05 5.51
C LEU A 112 -15.91 -17.55 5.16
N PHE A 113 -15.74 -17.21 3.89
CA PHE A 113 -14.61 -16.46 3.37
C PHE A 113 -14.92 -14.96 3.33
N MET A 114 -14.02 -14.13 3.84
CA MET A 114 -14.12 -12.68 3.81
C MET A 114 -12.77 -12.03 3.47
N ASP A 115 -12.73 -11.30 2.35
CA ASP A 115 -11.64 -10.40 1.97
C ASP A 115 -12.11 -8.94 2.00
N LYS A 116 -11.19 -7.98 1.78
CA LYS A 116 -11.51 -6.55 1.76
C LYS A 116 -12.62 -6.19 0.77
N TYR A 117 -12.68 -6.89 -0.37
CA TYR A 117 -13.72 -6.69 -1.39
C TYR A 117 -15.11 -7.08 -0.88
N ALA A 118 -15.24 -8.20 -0.17
CA ALA A 118 -16.51 -8.62 0.46
C ALA A 118 -16.98 -7.62 1.53
N TYR A 119 -16.07 -7.09 2.34
CA TYR A 119 -16.39 -6.06 3.33
C TYR A 119 -16.86 -4.75 2.69
N ARG A 120 -16.19 -4.30 1.62
CA ARG A 120 -16.59 -3.11 0.86
C ARG A 120 -18.02 -3.22 0.29
N TYR A 121 -18.43 -4.41 -0.18
CA TYR A 121 -19.81 -4.64 -0.61
C TYR A 121 -20.82 -4.41 0.52
N LEU A 122 -20.55 -4.90 1.73
CA LEU A 122 -21.43 -4.71 2.89
C LEU A 122 -21.56 -3.24 3.32
N ASP A 123 -20.57 -2.42 2.98
CA ASP A 123 -20.56 -0.99 3.22
C ASP A 123 -21.31 -0.18 2.16
N THR A 124 -21.90 -0.78 1.12
CA THR A 124 -22.60 -0.03 0.08
C THR A 124 -23.71 0.86 0.66
N ASP A 125 -23.65 2.17 0.36
CA ASP A 125 -24.73 3.11 0.66
C ASP A 125 -25.55 3.38 -0.60
N PHE A 126 -26.68 2.71 -0.76
CA PHE A 126 -27.55 2.90 -1.92
C PHE A 126 -28.28 4.27 -1.96
N SER A 127 -28.13 5.10 -0.93
CA SER A 127 -28.54 6.51 -1.00
C SER A 127 -27.51 7.40 -1.73
N GLN A 128 -26.39 6.82 -2.16
CA GLN A 128 -25.27 7.48 -2.82
C GLN A 128 -25.04 6.89 -4.22
N ILE A 129 -24.07 7.46 -4.95
CA ILE A 129 -23.50 6.77 -6.12
C ILE A 129 -22.81 5.50 -5.61
N TYR A 130 -23.26 4.35 -6.10
CA TYR A 130 -22.73 3.05 -5.74
C TYR A 130 -22.15 2.34 -6.96
N TYR A 131 -21.27 1.37 -6.70
CA TYR A 131 -20.64 0.55 -7.72
C TYR A 131 -21.26 -0.86 -7.73
N PRO A 132 -21.27 -1.55 -8.87
CA PRO A 132 -21.66 -2.96 -8.96
C PRO A 132 -20.53 -3.82 -8.40
N LEU A 133 -20.43 -3.87 -7.07
CA LEU A 133 -19.39 -4.55 -6.33
C LEU A 133 -19.65 -6.06 -6.22
N THR A 134 -18.58 -6.84 -6.24
CA THR A 134 -18.60 -8.28 -5.99
C THR A 134 -19.20 -8.60 -4.62
N THR A 135 -20.19 -9.49 -4.58
CA THR A 135 -20.95 -9.76 -3.35
C THR A 135 -20.28 -10.77 -2.43
N VAL A 136 -20.77 -10.87 -1.18
CA VAL A 136 -20.32 -11.89 -0.22
C VAL A 136 -20.59 -13.30 -0.74
N LEU A 137 -21.75 -13.53 -1.39
CA LEU A 137 -22.09 -14.82 -1.99
C LEU A 137 -21.11 -15.19 -3.11
N GLU A 138 -20.76 -14.23 -3.96
CA GLU A 138 -19.82 -14.47 -5.05
C GLU A 138 -18.42 -14.77 -4.52
N VAL A 139 -17.91 -14.00 -3.55
CA VAL A 139 -16.61 -14.24 -2.92
C VAL A 139 -16.50 -15.65 -2.34
N ASN A 140 -17.54 -16.11 -1.63
CA ASN A 140 -17.57 -17.45 -1.07
C ASN A 140 -17.64 -18.53 -2.18
N SER A 141 -18.41 -18.27 -3.25
CA SER A 141 -18.47 -19.15 -4.41
C SER A 141 -17.10 -19.25 -5.12
N TYR A 142 -16.41 -18.12 -5.31
CA TYR A 142 -15.09 -18.04 -5.91
C TYR A 142 -14.06 -18.84 -5.13
N ALA A 143 -14.02 -18.69 -3.81
CA ALA A 143 -13.11 -19.45 -2.94
C ALA A 143 -13.35 -20.97 -3.05
N VAL A 144 -14.61 -21.41 -2.99
CA VAL A 144 -14.97 -22.83 -3.10
C VAL A 144 -14.58 -23.40 -4.47
N LEU A 145 -14.92 -22.70 -5.55
CA LEU A 145 -14.61 -23.13 -6.91
C LEU A 145 -13.08 -23.18 -7.14
N ALA A 146 -12.33 -22.21 -6.61
CA ALA A 146 -10.87 -22.24 -6.67
C ALA A 146 -10.27 -23.43 -5.88
N LEU A 147 -10.75 -23.68 -4.65
CA LEU A 147 -10.32 -24.82 -3.85
C LEU A 147 -10.63 -26.16 -4.53
N GLU A 148 -11.71 -26.26 -5.29
CA GLU A 148 -12.02 -27.44 -6.09
C GLU A 148 -10.99 -27.70 -7.18
N ARG A 149 -10.64 -26.67 -7.97
CA ARG A 149 -9.58 -26.78 -8.99
C ARG A 149 -8.22 -27.13 -8.40
N LEU A 150 -7.96 -26.64 -7.19
CA LEU A 150 -6.73 -26.91 -6.44
C LEU A 150 -6.75 -28.26 -5.71
N GLY A 151 -7.87 -29.01 -5.73
CA GLY A 151 -8.00 -30.29 -5.04
C GLY A 151 -8.04 -30.18 -3.51
N ALA A 152 -8.45 -29.04 -2.98
CA ALA A 152 -8.36 -28.65 -1.58
C ALA A 152 -9.73 -28.40 -0.89
N LEU A 153 -10.85 -28.77 -1.52
CA LEU A 153 -12.20 -28.66 -0.92
C LEU A 153 -12.33 -29.32 0.47
N GLY A 154 -11.50 -30.32 0.77
CA GLY A 154 -11.52 -31.01 2.07
C GLY A 154 -11.07 -30.15 3.26
N LEU A 155 -10.59 -28.92 3.03
CA LEU A 155 -10.17 -27.98 4.07
C LEU A 155 -11.33 -27.20 4.70
N ILE A 156 -12.51 -27.18 4.08
CA ILE A 156 -13.66 -26.41 4.56
C ILE A 156 -14.82 -27.29 5.00
N ASN A 157 -15.71 -26.71 5.81
CA ASN A 157 -16.97 -27.34 6.14
C ASN A 157 -18.00 -27.15 5.00
N ILE A 158 -18.14 -28.18 4.17
CA ILE A 158 -19.06 -28.21 3.02
C ILE A 158 -20.52 -27.95 3.43
N ASN A 159 -20.97 -28.47 4.58
CA ASN A 159 -22.35 -28.30 5.00
C ASN A 159 -22.64 -26.86 5.45
N GLU A 160 -21.70 -26.21 6.13
CA GLU A 160 -21.82 -24.79 6.48
C GLU A 160 -21.86 -23.92 5.24
N MET A 161 -21.02 -24.19 4.24
CA MET A 161 -21.04 -23.47 2.98
C MET A 161 -22.37 -23.65 2.22
N VAL A 162 -22.89 -24.88 2.14
CA VAL A 162 -24.22 -25.14 1.54
C VAL A 162 -25.32 -24.38 2.30
N ASN A 163 -25.28 -24.38 3.63
CA ASN A 163 -26.24 -23.64 4.44
C ASN A 163 -26.15 -22.12 4.23
N PHE A 164 -24.94 -21.58 4.12
CA PHE A 164 -24.72 -20.18 3.80
C PHE A 164 -25.30 -19.81 2.44
N LEU A 165 -24.96 -20.56 1.38
CA LEU A 165 -25.49 -20.29 0.04
C LEU A 165 -27.03 -20.28 0.04
N TRP A 166 -27.66 -21.29 0.66
CA TRP A 166 -29.12 -21.33 0.80
C TRP A 166 -29.68 -20.21 1.67
N SER A 167 -28.93 -19.67 2.63
CA SER A 167 -29.37 -18.51 3.41
C SER A 167 -29.48 -17.23 2.56
N CYS A 168 -28.75 -17.14 1.44
CA CYS A 168 -28.83 -16.03 0.49
C CYS A 168 -29.98 -16.18 -0.53
N TYR A 169 -30.73 -17.30 -0.49
CA TYR A 169 -31.91 -17.48 -1.34
C TYR A 169 -33.03 -16.53 -0.89
N ASN A 170 -33.53 -15.68 -1.79
CA ASN A 170 -34.64 -14.79 -1.49
C ASN A 170 -35.98 -15.53 -1.71
N PRO A 171 -36.77 -15.77 -0.64
CA PRO A 171 -38.02 -16.53 -0.74
C PRO A 171 -39.14 -15.79 -1.48
N ILE A 172 -38.98 -14.50 -1.79
CA ILE A 172 -40.00 -13.69 -2.49
C ILE A 172 -39.80 -13.75 -4.01
N SER A 173 -38.58 -13.47 -4.47
CA SER A 173 -38.22 -13.44 -5.89
C SER A 173 -37.79 -14.81 -6.43
N SER A 174 -37.42 -15.75 -5.55
CA SER A 174 -36.90 -17.09 -5.86
C SER A 174 -35.51 -17.13 -6.54
N GLY A 175 -34.79 -16.01 -6.59
CA GLY A 175 -33.37 -15.96 -6.96
C GLY A 175 -32.47 -15.81 -5.73
N PHE A 176 -31.16 -15.79 -5.94
CA PHE A 176 -30.19 -15.51 -4.88
C PHE A 176 -29.83 -14.02 -4.86
N ILE A 177 -29.53 -13.50 -3.67
CA ILE A 177 -29.01 -12.14 -3.44
C ILE A 177 -27.55 -12.23 -2.97
N GLY A 178 -26.87 -11.10 -2.85
CA GLY A 178 -25.43 -11.07 -2.53
C GLY A 178 -25.02 -11.43 -1.09
N GLN A 179 -25.97 -11.64 -0.18
CA GLN A 179 -25.73 -11.93 1.24
C GLN A 179 -26.92 -12.68 1.88
N PRO A 180 -26.82 -13.19 3.12
CA PRO A 180 -27.93 -13.90 3.76
C PRO A 180 -29.21 -13.05 3.83
N TYR A 181 -30.34 -13.62 3.44
CA TYR A 181 -31.61 -12.92 3.38
C TYR A 181 -32.18 -12.64 4.78
N PHE A 182 -32.47 -11.38 5.06
CA PHE A 182 -33.31 -10.96 6.17
C PHE A 182 -34.38 -9.99 5.68
N SER A 183 -35.59 -10.07 6.25
CA SER A 183 -36.70 -9.17 5.88
C SER A 183 -36.41 -7.69 6.18
N THR A 184 -35.45 -7.42 7.07
CA THR A 184 -35.03 -6.08 7.51
C THR A 184 -33.86 -5.51 6.70
N LEU A 185 -33.32 -6.24 5.72
CA LEU A 185 -32.31 -5.70 4.82
C LEU A 185 -32.87 -4.50 4.03
N ASP A 186 -31.96 -3.60 3.64
CA ASP A 186 -32.23 -2.57 2.63
C ASP A 186 -32.84 -3.20 1.36
N ASP A 187 -33.73 -2.48 0.68
CA ASP A 187 -34.45 -3.00 -0.48
C ASP A 187 -33.51 -3.43 -1.60
N TYR A 188 -32.43 -2.69 -1.86
CA TYR A 188 -31.48 -3.05 -2.91
C TYR A 188 -30.63 -4.27 -2.56
N PHE A 189 -30.31 -4.49 -1.28
CA PHE A 189 -29.66 -5.74 -0.85
C PHE A 189 -30.56 -6.97 -0.98
N LYS A 190 -31.87 -6.80 -1.12
CA LYS A 190 -32.83 -7.90 -1.33
C LYS A 190 -33.07 -8.19 -2.81
N VAL A 191 -32.53 -7.40 -3.74
CA VAL A 191 -32.70 -7.64 -5.17
C VAL A 191 -31.97 -8.93 -5.55
N SER A 192 -32.71 -9.90 -6.06
CA SER A 192 -32.12 -11.10 -6.63
C SER A 192 -31.60 -10.81 -8.01
N THR A 193 -30.38 -11.27 -8.27
CA THR A 193 -29.68 -11.03 -9.52
C THR A 193 -29.19 -12.35 -10.13
N VAL A 194 -29.05 -12.41 -11.45
CA VAL A 194 -28.73 -13.68 -12.12
C VAL A 194 -27.26 -14.07 -12.04
N ASP A 195 -26.35 -13.13 -11.86
CA ASP A 195 -24.94 -13.37 -11.52
C ASP A 195 -24.78 -14.06 -10.15
N ASN A 196 -25.40 -13.52 -9.09
CA ASN A 196 -25.46 -14.18 -7.78
C ASN A 196 -26.12 -15.56 -7.89
N THR A 197 -27.23 -15.64 -8.62
CA THR A 197 -27.95 -16.90 -8.83
C THR A 197 -27.11 -17.93 -9.57
N TYR A 198 -26.34 -17.52 -10.59
CA TYR A 198 -25.45 -18.39 -11.34
C TYR A 198 -24.34 -18.97 -10.47
N TYR A 199 -23.63 -18.13 -9.71
CA TYR A 199 -22.54 -18.61 -8.84
C TYR A 199 -23.06 -19.46 -7.68
N ALA A 200 -24.24 -19.15 -7.13
CA ALA A 200 -24.91 -19.99 -6.15
C ALA A 200 -25.25 -21.38 -6.73
N ILE A 201 -25.90 -21.44 -7.89
CA ILE A 201 -26.28 -22.70 -8.55
C ILE A 201 -25.03 -23.51 -8.89
N LYS A 202 -24.02 -22.90 -9.50
CA LYS A 202 -22.77 -23.56 -9.88
C LYS A 202 -22.05 -24.16 -8.67
N THR A 203 -22.01 -23.43 -7.57
CA THR A 203 -21.34 -23.89 -6.34
C THR A 203 -22.17 -24.95 -5.62
N LEU A 204 -23.49 -24.80 -5.54
CA LEU A 204 -24.38 -25.80 -4.95
C LEU A 204 -24.36 -27.11 -5.75
N ASP A 205 -24.32 -27.05 -7.08
CA ASP A 205 -24.23 -28.24 -7.94
C ASP A 205 -22.93 -29.02 -7.70
N LEU A 206 -21.84 -28.31 -7.42
CA LEU A 206 -20.57 -28.91 -7.03
C LEU A 206 -20.61 -29.55 -5.62
N LEU A 207 -21.20 -28.84 -4.64
CA LEU A 207 -21.13 -29.24 -3.23
C LEU A 207 -22.18 -30.28 -2.84
N MET A 208 -23.33 -30.31 -3.51
CA MET A 208 -24.42 -31.25 -3.25
C MET A 208 -24.29 -32.49 -4.12
N SER A 209 -24.86 -33.61 -3.67
CA SER A 209 -24.87 -34.85 -4.48
C SER A 209 -25.81 -34.76 -5.68
N ASP A 210 -26.96 -34.10 -5.51
CA ASP A 210 -27.96 -33.85 -6.54
C ASP A 210 -28.97 -32.77 -6.08
N TRP A 211 -29.87 -32.37 -6.98
CA TRP A 211 -30.95 -31.42 -6.71
C TRP A 211 -32.27 -32.07 -6.28
N ASN A 212 -32.33 -33.39 -6.04
CA ASN A 212 -33.59 -34.09 -5.79
C ASN A 212 -34.30 -33.57 -4.54
N SER A 213 -33.55 -33.32 -3.47
CA SER A 213 -34.05 -32.75 -2.21
C SER A 213 -34.50 -31.29 -2.33
N TYR A 214 -34.14 -30.61 -3.43
CA TYR A 214 -34.40 -29.20 -3.70
C TYR A 214 -35.21 -29.00 -5.00
N THR A 215 -36.02 -29.98 -5.37
CA THR A 215 -36.77 -29.97 -6.63
C THR A 215 -37.68 -28.74 -6.78
N GLN A 216 -38.33 -28.31 -5.68
CA GLN A 216 -39.18 -27.12 -5.70
C GLN A 216 -38.34 -25.86 -5.98
N GLN A 217 -37.27 -25.66 -5.21
CA GLN A 217 -36.36 -24.54 -5.37
C GLN A 217 -35.73 -24.51 -6.76
N ARG A 218 -35.34 -25.67 -7.32
CA ARG A 218 -34.85 -25.77 -8.70
C ARG A 218 -35.90 -25.29 -9.70
N ASN A 219 -37.16 -25.69 -9.57
CA ASN A 219 -38.23 -25.23 -10.46
C ASN A 219 -38.51 -23.73 -10.30
N ASP A 220 -38.42 -23.22 -9.07
CA ASP A 220 -38.60 -21.80 -8.77
C ASP A 220 -37.46 -20.97 -9.36
N LEU A 221 -36.21 -21.42 -9.26
CA LEU A 221 -35.03 -20.82 -9.89
C LEU A 221 -35.15 -20.81 -11.41
N VAL A 222 -35.56 -21.93 -12.02
CA VAL A 222 -35.82 -21.99 -13.48
C VAL A 222 -36.90 -20.98 -13.87
N SER A 223 -37.97 -20.86 -13.09
CA SER A 223 -39.05 -19.91 -13.35
C SER A 223 -38.58 -18.45 -13.21
N TYR A 224 -37.79 -18.16 -12.18
CA TYR A 224 -37.16 -16.86 -11.98
C TYR A 224 -36.24 -16.49 -13.16
N ILE A 225 -35.31 -17.36 -13.55
CA ILE A 225 -34.41 -17.11 -14.69
C ILE A 225 -35.20 -16.87 -15.98
N ASN A 226 -36.21 -17.70 -16.27
CA ASN A 226 -37.06 -17.49 -17.46
C ASN A 226 -37.83 -16.16 -17.42
N SER A 227 -38.17 -15.66 -16.22
CA SER A 227 -38.87 -14.38 -16.07
C SER A 227 -38.01 -13.15 -16.42
N LEU A 228 -36.68 -13.30 -16.40
CA LEU A 228 -35.72 -12.27 -16.80
C LEU A 228 -35.59 -12.15 -18.32
N GLN A 229 -36.15 -13.08 -19.10
CA GLN A 229 -36.12 -12.98 -20.55
C GLN A 229 -37.05 -11.86 -21.04
N ASN A 230 -36.50 -10.87 -21.74
CA ASN A 230 -37.24 -9.71 -22.22
C ASN A 230 -38.27 -10.13 -23.29
N THR A 231 -39.54 -9.85 -23.01
CA THR A 231 -40.68 -10.22 -23.88
C THR A 231 -41.15 -9.08 -24.79
N ASN A 232 -40.57 -7.88 -24.68
CA ASN A 232 -40.95 -6.73 -25.48
C ASN A 232 -40.35 -6.81 -26.89
N SER A 233 -41.19 -7.05 -27.89
CA SER A 233 -40.77 -7.24 -29.28
C SER A 233 -40.51 -5.95 -30.07
N ILE A 234 -40.49 -4.78 -29.41
CA ILE A 234 -40.47 -3.47 -30.09
C ILE A 234 -39.04 -2.98 -30.37
N ASP A 235 -38.01 -3.54 -29.72
CA ASP A 235 -36.62 -3.14 -29.92
C ASP A 235 -35.64 -4.33 -29.85
N TRP A 236 -34.35 -4.03 -30.02
CA TRP A 236 -33.26 -5.00 -30.09
C TRP A 236 -33.13 -5.90 -28.85
N ARG A 237 -33.72 -5.49 -27.72
CA ARG A 237 -33.64 -6.17 -26.43
C ARG A 237 -34.50 -7.44 -26.41
N TYR A 238 -35.41 -7.61 -27.36
CA TYR A 238 -36.33 -8.73 -27.42
C TYR A 238 -35.60 -10.08 -27.36
N GLY A 239 -35.88 -10.86 -26.32
CA GLY A 239 -35.34 -12.20 -26.11
C GLY A 239 -34.04 -12.27 -25.32
N GLY A 240 -33.33 -11.17 -25.09
CA GLY A 240 -32.18 -11.10 -24.18
C GLY A 240 -32.61 -11.12 -22.71
N PHE A 241 -31.68 -11.39 -21.79
CA PHE A 241 -31.97 -11.47 -20.34
C PHE A 241 -31.48 -10.22 -19.61
N ILE A 242 -32.32 -9.64 -18.75
CA ILE A 242 -31.92 -8.59 -17.79
C ILE A 242 -31.26 -9.24 -16.56
N ASN A 243 -30.45 -8.50 -15.79
CA ASN A 243 -29.76 -9.12 -14.64
C ASN A 243 -30.69 -9.35 -13.46
N ASP A 244 -31.69 -8.49 -13.29
CA ASP A 244 -32.68 -8.55 -12.24
C ASP A 244 -34.01 -7.89 -12.68
N LEU A 245 -35.04 -7.96 -11.83
CA LEU A 245 -36.37 -7.41 -12.14
C LEU A 245 -36.54 -5.95 -11.70
N ASP A 246 -35.56 -5.35 -11.01
CA ASP A 246 -35.61 -3.98 -10.52
C ASP A 246 -34.84 -3.03 -11.45
N VAL A 247 -35.58 -2.24 -12.21
CA VAL A 247 -35.02 -1.28 -13.18
C VAL A 247 -34.15 -0.17 -12.56
N ASN A 248 -34.13 -0.02 -11.23
CA ASN A 248 -33.34 1.00 -10.54
C ASN A 248 -32.05 0.43 -9.91
N PHE A 249 -31.84 -0.88 -9.99
CA PHE A 249 -30.68 -1.55 -9.44
C PHE A 249 -29.70 -1.93 -10.55
N ASN A 250 -28.39 -1.78 -10.31
CA ASN A 250 -27.35 -2.18 -11.23
C ASN A 250 -26.28 -2.98 -10.47
N SER A 251 -26.20 -4.28 -10.76
CA SER A 251 -25.22 -5.21 -10.18
C SER A 251 -24.17 -5.67 -11.19
N LEU A 252 -24.32 -5.31 -12.47
CA LEU A 252 -23.32 -5.54 -13.51
C LEU A 252 -22.81 -4.21 -14.08
N PRO A 253 -21.53 -4.14 -14.47
CA PRO A 253 -21.00 -2.98 -15.16
C PRO A 253 -21.59 -2.84 -16.57
N GLY A 254 -22.34 -1.78 -16.80
CA GLY A 254 -22.91 -1.43 -18.10
C GLY A 254 -24.11 -0.49 -17.99
N PHE A 255 -24.32 0.36 -19.01
CA PHE A 255 -25.39 1.36 -18.99
C PHE A 255 -26.69 0.90 -19.66
N THR A 256 -26.76 -0.32 -20.24
CA THR A 256 -27.95 -0.74 -20.99
C THR A 256 -28.18 -2.26 -20.95
N GLU A 257 -29.23 -2.66 -20.25
CA GLU A 257 -29.73 -4.03 -20.24
C GLU A 257 -30.85 -4.27 -21.29
N PRO A 258 -31.03 -5.51 -21.77
CA PRO A 258 -30.31 -6.75 -21.46
C PRO A 258 -28.90 -6.75 -22.05
N TYR A 259 -27.98 -7.35 -21.29
CA TYR A 259 -26.56 -7.45 -21.60
C TYR A 259 -26.22 -8.89 -21.99
N LEU A 260 -25.22 -9.11 -22.84
CA LEU A 260 -24.83 -10.49 -23.19
C LEU A 260 -24.33 -11.28 -21.96
N PHE A 261 -23.79 -10.59 -20.96
CA PHE A 261 -23.28 -11.18 -19.72
C PHE A 261 -24.40 -11.74 -18.82
N SER A 262 -25.50 -11.00 -18.62
CA SER A 262 -26.68 -11.50 -17.90
C SER A 262 -27.34 -12.67 -18.64
N SER A 263 -27.32 -12.63 -19.98
CA SER A 263 -27.76 -13.77 -20.82
C SER A 263 -26.87 -15.00 -20.64
N TYR A 264 -25.54 -14.82 -20.51
CA TYR A 264 -24.61 -15.90 -20.20
C TYR A 264 -24.95 -16.55 -18.84
N TYR A 265 -25.04 -15.75 -17.77
CA TYR A 265 -25.36 -16.27 -16.44
C TYR A 265 -26.72 -16.99 -16.40
N SER A 266 -27.72 -16.44 -17.08
CA SER A 266 -29.06 -17.05 -17.19
C SER A 266 -29.02 -18.41 -17.87
N ILE A 267 -28.46 -18.48 -19.08
CA ILE A 267 -28.48 -19.70 -19.89
C ILE A 267 -27.57 -20.77 -19.31
N LYS A 268 -26.40 -20.40 -18.77
CA LYS A 268 -25.48 -21.36 -18.15
C LYS A 268 -26.03 -21.92 -16.83
N SER A 269 -26.81 -21.13 -16.08
CA SER A 269 -27.57 -21.65 -14.93
C SER A 269 -28.60 -22.70 -15.36
N LEU A 270 -29.32 -22.46 -16.47
CA LEU A 270 -30.26 -23.42 -17.02
C LEU A 270 -29.57 -24.67 -17.58
N ASP A 271 -28.37 -24.52 -18.14
CA ASP A 271 -27.57 -25.63 -18.66
C ASP A 271 -27.14 -26.61 -17.55
N ILE A 272 -26.73 -26.10 -16.38
CA ILE A 272 -26.47 -26.93 -15.18
C ILE A 272 -27.70 -27.77 -14.83
N PHE A 273 -28.90 -27.20 -14.96
CA PHE A 273 -30.15 -27.93 -14.74
C PHE A 273 -30.59 -28.80 -15.93
N GLY A 274 -29.93 -28.75 -17.09
CA GLY A 274 -30.41 -29.39 -18.32
C GLY A 274 -31.75 -28.82 -18.81
N MET A 275 -31.98 -27.53 -18.57
CA MET A 275 -33.25 -26.80 -18.80
C MET A 275 -33.12 -25.66 -19.82
N VAL A 276 -32.07 -25.60 -20.63
CA VAL A 276 -31.91 -24.56 -21.68
C VAL A 276 -33.15 -24.44 -22.57
N GLY A 277 -33.84 -25.55 -22.85
CA GLY A 277 -35.07 -25.58 -23.64
C GLY A 277 -36.30 -24.91 -22.99
N SER A 278 -36.21 -24.40 -21.76
CA SER A 278 -37.32 -23.67 -21.11
C SER A 278 -37.49 -22.24 -21.61
N ILE A 279 -36.45 -21.66 -22.21
CA ILE A 279 -36.47 -20.28 -22.70
C ILE A 279 -37.24 -20.16 -24.02
N ASN A 280 -37.66 -18.96 -24.39
CA ASN A 280 -38.07 -18.69 -25.76
C ASN A 280 -36.82 -18.57 -26.65
N ILE A 281 -36.39 -19.71 -27.20
CA ILE A 281 -35.15 -19.83 -27.97
C ILE A 281 -35.16 -18.94 -29.22
N ASN A 282 -36.32 -18.82 -29.89
CA ASN A 282 -36.44 -18.04 -31.12
C ASN A 282 -36.26 -16.55 -30.85
N SER A 283 -36.82 -16.02 -29.75
CA SER A 283 -36.57 -14.62 -29.39
C SER A 283 -35.12 -14.42 -28.96
N PHE A 284 -34.51 -15.37 -28.24
CA PHE A 284 -33.09 -15.26 -27.89
C PHE A 284 -32.17 -15.23 -29.12
N HIS A 285 -32.47 -16.02 -30.16
CA HIS A 285 -31.74 -15.97 -31.43
C HIS A 285 -31.92 -14.63 -32.15
N LEU A 286 -33.09 -13.98 -32.05
CA LEU A 286 -33.27 -12.61 -32.56
C LEU A 286 -32.41 -11.61 -31.79
N PHE A 287 -32.30 -11.75 -30.47
CA PHE A 287 -31.39 -10.94 -29.66
C PHE A 287 -29.94 -11.11 -30.14
N LEU A 288 -29.42 -12.34 -30.21
CA LEU A 288 -28.07 -12.62 -30.70
C LEU A 288 -27.84 -12.04 -32.10
N GLY A 289 -28.80 -12.20 -33.02
CA GLY A 289 -28.71 -11.62 -34.37
C GLY A 289 -28.64 -10.09 -34.38
N ASN A 290 -29.26 -9.40 -33.41
CA ASN A 290 -29.22 -7.92 -33.32
C ASN A 290 -27.88 -7.40 -32.78
N ILE A 291 -27.15 -8.21 -32.01
CA ILE A 291 -25.84 -7.84 -31.43
C ILE A 291 -24.67 -8.46 -32.19
N TYR A 292 -24.91 -9.36 -33.13
CA TYR A 292 -23.89 -9.92 -34.01
C TYR A 292 -23.59 -8.99 -35.18
N ASN A 293 -22.33 -8.63 -35.35
CA ASN A 293 -21.83 -7.91 -36.53
C ASN A 293 -21.34 -8.92 -37.57
N SER A 294 -22.17 -9.22 -38.56
CA SER A 294 -21.83 -10.17 -39.63
C SER A 294 -20.80 -9.68 -40.64
N ASP A 295 -20.57 -8.37 -40.74
CA ASP A 295 -19.56 -7.83 -41.67
C ASP A 295 -18.13 -8.06 -41.17
N THR A 296 -17.97 -8.24 -39.85
CA THR A 296 -16.66 -8.32 -39.18
C THR A 296 -16.55 -9.48 -38.18
N ASP A 297 -17.57 -10.34 -38.12
CA ASP A 297 -17.65 -11.56 -37.32
C ASP A 297 -17.32 -11.37 -35.83
N PHE A 298 -18.03 -10.46 -35.16
CA PHE A 298 -17.93 -10.26 -33.71
C PHE A 298 -19.27 -9.91 -33.06
N PHE A 299 -19.38 -10.11 -31.75
CA PHE A 299 -20.55 -9.70 -30.96
C PHE A 299 -20.31 -8.37 -30.22
N TYR A 300 -21.30 -7.50 -30.25
CA TYR A 300 -21.43 -6.44 -29.25
C TYR A 300 -21.99 -7.03 -27.95
N SER A 301 -21.65 -6.43 -26.82
CA SER A 301 -22.26 -6.78 -25.54
C SER A 301 -23.68 -6.22 -25.37
N SER A 302 -23.95 -5.08 -26.02
CA SER A 302 -25.26 -4.50 -26.32
C SER A 302 -25.14 -3.58 -27.55
N PRO A 303 -26.18 -3.33 -28.35
CA PRO A 303 -26.11 -2.45 -29.51
C PRO A 303 -25.61 -1.06 -29.14
N ASN A 304 -24.73 -0.53 -29.99
CA ASN A 304 -24.07 0.78 -29.86
C ASN A 304 -22.94 0.88 -28.82
N GLN A 305 -22.52 -0.22 -28.18
CA GLN A 305 -21.38 -0.20 -27.26
C GLN A 305 -20.32 -1.23 -27.64
N ASN A 306 -19.13 -0.73 -27.95
CA ASN A 306 -17.96 -1.54 -28.29
C ASN A 306 -17.00 -1.73 -27.11
N LYS A 307 -17.44 -1.52 -25.86
CA LYS A 307 -16.54 -1.49 -24.70
C LYS A 307 -16.11 -2.88 -24.20
N SER A 308 -16.69 -3.96 -24.71
CA SER A 308 -16.40 -5.33 -24.29
C SER A 308 -16.54 -6.36 -25.43
N ASN A 309 -16.33 -5.95 -26.69
CA ASN A 309 -16.65 -6.79 -27.86
C ASN A 309 -15.81 -8.05 -28.00
N ILE A 310 -14.56 -8.06 -27.53
CA ILE A 310 -13.71 -9.26 -27.57
C ILE A 310 -14.28 -10.31 -26.61
N VAL A 311 -14.57 -9.89 -25.38
CA VAL A 311 -15.21 -10.74 -24.36
C VAL A 311 -16.60 -11.20 -24.80
N ALA A 312 -17.43 -10.27 -25.31
CA ALA A 312 -18.76 -10.56 -25.81
C ALA A 312 -18.73 -11.56 -26.97
N SER A 313 -17.71 -11.51 -27.83
CA SER A 313 -17.54 -12.47 -28.93
C SER A 313 -17.27 -13.88 -28.43
N ALA A 314 -16.44 -14.04 -27.39
CA ALA A 314 -16.19 -15.33 -26.77
C ALA A 314 -17.45 -15.89 -26.09
N LEU A 315 -18.19 -15.06 -25.34
CA LEU A 315 -19.47 -15.45 -24.72
C LEU A 315 -20.54 -15.77 -25.76
N GLY A 316 -20.64 -14.96 -26.81
CA GLY A 316 -21.58 -15.13 -27.91
C GLY A 316 -21.32 -16.41 -28.69
N LEU A 317 -20.05 -16.80 -28.88
CA LEU A 317 -19.68 -18.09 -29.45
C LEU A 317 -20.19 -19.27 -28.58
N ASP A 318 -19.90 -19.27 -27.28
CA ASP A 318 -20.37 -20.33 -26.36
C ASP A 318 -21.91 -20.44 -26.38
N LEU A 319 -22.60 -19.32 -26.20
CA LEU A 319 -24.07 -19.29 -26.19
C LEU A 319 -24.66 -19.69 -27.55
N SER A 320 -24.02 -19.33 -28.66
CA SER A 320 -24.50 -19.70 -29.99
C SER A 320 -24.45 -21.21 -30.20
N LEU A 321 -23.34 -21.84 -29.81
CA LEU A 321 -23.17 -23.30 -29.89
C LEU A 321 -24.13 -24.03 -28.95
N LEU A 322 -24.27 -23.55 -27.71
CA LEU A 322 -25.16 -24.15 -26.71
C LEU A 322 -26.64 -24.07 -27.10
N THR A 323 -27.06 -22.97 -27.73
CA THR A 323 -28.47 -22.71 -28.08
C THR A 323 -28.83 -23.03 -29.53
N GLY A 324 -27.84 -23.39 -30.36
CA GLY A 324 -28.03 -23.68 -31.78
C GLY A 324 -28.29 -22.45 -32.65
N PHE A 325 -27.82 -21.27 -32.24
CA PHE A 325 -27.84 -20.08 -33.10
C PHE A 325 -26.92 -20.28 -34.30
N THR A 326 -27.40 -19.94 -35.50
CA THR A 326 -26.62 -20.12 -36.73
C THR A 326 -25.71 -18.91 -36.93
N LEU A 327 -24.40 -19.10 -36.72
CA LEU A 327 -23.37 -18.13 -37.05
C LEU A 327 -23.10 -18.11 -38.56
N ASP A 328 -22.73 -16.95 -39.10
CA ASP A 328 -22.32 -16.82 -40.50
C ASP A 328 -21.00 -17.57 -40.75
N ASP A 329 -20.01 -17.39 -39.87
CA ASP A 329 -18.78 -18.19 -39.85
C ASP A 329 -18.20 -18.32 -38.42
N GLU A 330 -18.38 -19.51 -37.82
CA GLU A 330 -17.85 -19.86 -36.50
C GLU A 330 -16.31 -19.76 -36.41
N ASN A 331 -15.61 -20.08 -37.51
CA ASN A 331 -14.14 -20.01 -37.52
C ASN A 331 -13.68 -18.56 -37.54
N ASN A 332 -14.36 -17.67 -38.28
CA ASN A 332 -14.01 -16.25 -38.28
C ASN A 332 -14.25 -15.62 -36.92
N LEU A 333 -15.36 -15.93 -36.25
CA LEU A 333 -15.60 -15.44 -34.89
C LEU A 333 -14.54 -15.94 -33.89
N THR A 334 -14.15 -17.22 -34.00
CA THR A 334 -13.05 -17.77 -33.19
C THR A 334 -11.71 -17.08 -33.51
N ASN A 335 -11.44 -16.85 -34.79
CA ASN A 335 -10.24 -16.15 -35.23
C ASN A 335 -10.23 -14.68 -34.80
N PHE A 336 -11.40 -14.02 -34.76
CA PHE A 336 -11.54 -12.67 -34.24
C PHE A 336 -11.05 -12.63 -32.79
N VAL A 337 -11.57 -13.49 -31.92
CA VAL A 337 -11.12 -13.56 -30.51
C VAL A 337 -9.61 -13.83 -30.42
N ASN A 338 -9.10 -14.83 -31.13
CA ASN A 338 -7.69 -15.23 -31.04
C ASN A 338 -6.71 -14.18 -31.61
N SER A 339 -7.12 -13.39 -32.59
CA SER A 339 -6.26 -12.39 -33.26
C SER A 339 -6.23 -11.03 -32.58
N HIS A 340 -7.16 -10.76 -31.65
CA HIS A 340 -7.21 -9.51 -30.88
C HIS A 340 -6.60 -9.65 -29.49
N ARG A 341 -5.51 -10.43 -29.38
CA ARG A 341 -4.64 -10.38 -28.20
C ARG A 341 -3.78 -9.12 -28.25
N ASN A 342 -3.54 -8.50 -27.09
CA ASN A 342 -2.75 -7.28 -26.94
C ASN A 342 -1.24 -7.56 -27.00
N SER A 343 -0.42 -6.52 -26.80
CA SER A 343 1.04 -6.62 -26.88
C SER A 343 1.67 -7.54 -25.83
N LEU A 344 1.00 -7.75 -24.69
CA LEU A 344 1.43 -8.71 -23.66
C LEU A 344 1.11 -10.15 -24.08
N GLY A 345 0.14 -10.35 -24.98
CA GLY A 345 -0.30 -11.66 -25.45
C GLY A 345 -1.52 -12.22 -24.72
N ILE A 346 -2.18 -11.38 -23.92
CA ILE A 346 -3.51 -11.61 -23.31
C ILE A 346 -4.55 -10.76 -24.04
N TRP A 347 -5.74 -10.52 -23.47
CA TRP A 347 -6.79 -9.74 -24.11
C TRP A 347 -7.12 -8.47 -23.35
N ASP A 348 -7.37 -7.40 -24.09
CA ASP A 348 -8.13 -6.25 -23.63
C ASP A 348 -9.62 -6.61 -23.61
N GLY A 349 -10.44 -5.88 -22.86
CA GLY A 349 -11.88 -6.04 -22.90
C GLY A 349 -12.47 -5.78 -24.29
N SER A 350 -11.86 -4.87 -25.06
CA SER A 350 -12.36 -4.49 -26.38
C SER A 350 -11.33 -4.02 -27.38
N THR A 351 -11.74 -3.90 -28.64
CA THR A 351 -10.92 -3.33 -29.72
C THR A 351 -10.80 -1.80 -29.67
N THR A 352 -11.55 -1.12 -28.79
CA THR A 352 -11.55 0.35 -28.69
C THR A 352 -11.00 0.88 -27.37
N VAL A 353 -11.16 0.10 -26.29
CA VAL A 353 -10.65 0.39 -24.95
C VAL A 353 -9.55 -0.63 -24.68
N GLN A 354 -8.31 -0.15 -24.63
CA GLN A 354 -7.10 -0.96 -24.45
C GLN A 354 -6.74 -1.05 -22.97
N ILE A 355 -7.70 -1.52 -22.17
CA ILE A 355 -7.51 -1.85 -20.76
C ILE A 355 -7.66 -3.37 -20.66
N HIS A 356 -6.69 -4.01 -20.01
CA HIS A 356 -6.66 -5.45 -19.78
C HIS A 356 -6.84 -5.75 -18.29
N GLU A 357 -8.02 -6.26 -17.95
CA GLU A 357 -8.32 -6.73 -16.60
C GLU A 357 -8.29 -8.27 -16.57
N LEU A 358 -7.98 -8.85 -15.42
CA LEU A 358 -7.92 -10.30 -15.27
C LEU A 358 -9.26 -10.97 -15.66
N ILE A 359 -10.37 -10.29 -15.39
CA ILE A 359 -11.72 -10.73 -15.73
C ILE A 359 -11.92 -10.91 -17.24
N ASP A 360 -11.26 -10.12 -18.09
CA ASP A 360 -11.41 -10.21 -19.55
C ASP A 360 -10.81 -11.51 -20.06
N THR A 361 -9.55 -11.77 -19.70
CA THR A 361 -8.84 -13.01 -20.07
C THR A 361 -9.53 -14.23 -19.47
N PHE A 362 -9.97 -14.17 -18.21
CA PHE A 362 -10.73 -15.23 -17.57
C PHE A 362 -12.02 -15.56 -18.32
N GLN A 363 -12.84 -14.56 -18.66
CA GLN A 363 -14.11 -14.78 -19.35
C GLN A 363 -13.91 -15.32 -20.76
N ILE A 364 -12.89 -14.86 -21.49
CA ILE A 364 -12.55 -15.35 -22.82
C ILE A 364 -12.08 -16.82 -22.75
N VAL A 365 -11.10 -17.13 -21.90
CA VAL A 365 -10.57 -18.50 -21.76
C VAL A 365 -11.65 -19.47 -21.29
N ARG A 366 -12.48 -19.09 -20.31
CA ARG A 366 -13.61 -19.90 -19.86
C ARG A 366 -14.59 -20.19 -21.01
N SER A 367 -14.95 -19.17 -21.79
CA SER A 367 -15.93 -19.33 -22.87
C SER A 367 -15.38 -20.16 -24.04
N LEU A 368 -14.09 -20.00 -24.38
CA LEU A 368 -13.44 -20.85 -25.37
C LEU A 368 -13.33 -22.31 -24.88
N ASN A 369 -13.15 -22.53 -23.59
CA ASN A 369 -13.15 -23.87 -23.00
C ASN A 369 -14.53 -24.52 -23.06
N ASP A 370 -15.56 -23.81 -22.63
CA ASP A 370 -16.95 -24.28 -22.68
C ASP A 370 -17.41 -24.57 -24.12
N ALA A 371 -17.00 -23.74 -25.07
CA ALA A 371 -17.25 -23.92 -26.50
C ALA A 371 -16.43 -25.07 -27.15
N GLY A 372 -15.50 -25.69 -26.42
CA GLY A 372 -14.59 -26.71 -26.96
C GLY A 372 -13.58 -26.17 -27.98
N LYS A 373 -13.23 -24.88 -27.89
CA LYS A 373 -12.35 -24.14 -28.80
C LYS A 373 -10.97 -23.83 -28.25
N MET A 374 -10.64 -24.24 -27.03
CA MET A 374 -9.28 -24.06 -26.47
C MET A 374 -8.18 -24.66 -27.33
N GLY A 375 -8.45 -25.78 -28.02
CA GLY A 375 -7.49 -26.41 -28.94
C GLY A 375 -7.13 -25.56 -30.17
N THR A 376 -7.80 -24.43 -30.39
CA THR A 376 -7.46 -23.47 -31.45
C THR A 376 -6.32 -22.53 -31.07
N LEU A 377 -6.01 -22.39 -29.77
CA LEU A 377 -4.87 -21.59 -29.31
C LEU A 377 -3.55 -22.35 -29.52
N PRO A 378 -2.58 -21.76 -30.24
CA PRO A 378 -1.22 -22.29 -30.32
C PRO A 378 -0.58 -22.50 -28.94
N SER A 379 0.27 -23.52 -28.81
CA SER A 379 0.94 -23.80 -27.52
C SER A 379 1.84 -22.66 -27.03
N LEU A 380 2.42 -21.89 -27.95
CA LEU A 380 3.21 -20.71 -27.63
C LEU A 380 2.33 -19.62 -26.99
N ASP A 381 1.13 -19.44 -27.54
CA ASP A 381 0.15 -18.47 -27.05
C ASP A 381 -0.35 -18.86 -25.67
N VAL A 382 -0.63 -20.15 -25.45
CA VAL A 382 -0.96 -20.69 -24.12
C VAL A 382 0.15 -20.41 -23.11
N THR A 383 1.42 -20.61 -23.49
CA THR A 383 2.55 -20.36 -22.60
C THR A 383 2.65 -18.87 -22.26
N GLN A 384 2.53 -18.00 -23.26
CA GLN A 384 2.57 -16.55 -23.06
C GLN A 384 1.42 -16.07 -22.16
N ILE A 385 0.18 -16.56 -22.36
CA ILE A 385 -0.95 -16.20 -21.50
C ILE A 385 -0.65 -16.59 -20.05
N VAL A 386 -0.15 -17.81 -19.81
CA VAL A 386 0.17 -18.29 -18.46
C VAL A 386 1.25 -17.45 -17.81
N ASP A 387 2.34 -17.17 -18.53
CA ASP A 387 3.44 -16.36 -18.02
C ASP A 387 2.94 -14.97 -17.60
N ILE A 388 2.12 -14.32 -18.44
CA ILE A 388 1.54 -13.00 -18.13
C ILE A 388 0.55 -13.07 -16.96
N ILE A 389 -0.34 -14.08 -16.90
CA ILE A 389 -1.27 -14.21 -15.75
C ILE A 389 -0.50 -14.34 -14.43
N ILE A 390 0.58 -15.12 -14.40
CA ILE A 390 1.39 -15.32 -13.19
C ILE A 390 2.22 -14.07 -12.87
N GLU A 391 2.87 -13.46 -13.86
CA GLU A 391 3.83 -12.37 -13.64
C GLU A 391 3.15 -11.01 -13.46
N TYR A 392 2.09 -10.72 -14.22
CA TYR A 392 1.45 -9.39 -14.24
C TYR A 392 0.22 -9.29 -13.33
N TYR A 393 -0.39 -10.41 -12.93
CA TYR A 393 -1.52 -10.41 -11.99
C TYR A 393 -1.23 -11.17 -10.71
N GLY A 394 -0.15 -11.96 -10.63
CA GLY A 394 0.24 -12.65 -9.40
C GLY A 394 0.70 -11.65 -8.34
N SER A 395 0.06 -11.68 -7.17
CA SER A 395 0.35 -10.75 -6.07
C SER A 395 0.17 -11.45 -4.72
N TYR A 396 1.18 -11.38 -3.84
CA TYR A 396 1.15 -11.90 -2.45
C TYR A 396 0.47 -13.25 -2.28
N GLN A 397 0.86 -14.24 -3.10
CA GLN A 397 0.34 -15.62 -3.10
C GLN A 397 -1.07 -15.81 -3.69
N GLY A 398 -1.77 -14.73 -4.06
CA GLY A 398 -3.01 -14.74 -4.83
C GLY A 398 -2.85 -14.03 -6.18
N PHE A 399 -3.97 -13.49 -6.68
CA PHE A 399 -3.99 -12.66 -7.89
C PHE A 399 -4.74 -11.34 -7.66
N SER A 400 -4.35 -10.27 -8.36
CA SER A 400 -5.01 -8.96 -8.41
C SER A 400 -5.98 -8.84 -9.59
N LEU A 401 -6.95 -7.92 -9.49
CA LEU A 401 -7.93 -7.68 -10.57
C LEU A 401 -7.32 -6.97 -11.79
N ILE A 402 -6.36 -6.09 -11.52
CA ILE A 402 -5.64 -5.28 -12.51
C ILE A 402 -4.15 -5.62 -12.52
N SER A 403 -3.55 -5.35 -13.66
CA SER A 403 -2.18 -5.73 -13.99
C SER A 403 -1.16 -4.77 -13.38
N ILE A 404 0.03 -5.28 -13.03
CA ILE A 404 1.14 -4.48 -12.47
C ILE A 404 1.62 -3.33 -13.37
N ASP A 405 1.22 -3.30 -14.64
CA ASP A 405 1.62 -2.30 -15.62
C ASP A 405 0.78 -1.02 -15.61
N TYR A 406 -0.14 -0.88 -14.66
CA TYR A 406 -0.81 0.37 -14.34
C TYR A 406 -0.14 1.00 -13.10
N PRO A 407 0.90 1.84 -13.22
CA PRO A 407 1.49 2.45 -12.04
C PRO A 407 0.54 3.48 -11.43
N THR A 408 0.42 3.46 -10.09
CA THR A 408 -0.29 4.50 -9.34
C THR A 408 0.51 5.81 -9.34
N MET A 409 -0.17 6.94 -9.16
CA MET A 409 0.52 8.22 -9.00
C MET A 409 1.40 8.24 -7.75
N THR A 410 0.95 7.56 -6.70
CA THR A 410 1.68 7.29 -5.46
C THR A 410 2.99 6.55 -5.70
N LEU A 411 3.01 5.50 -6.53
CA LEU A 411 4.23 4.78 -6.90
C LEU A 411 5.20 5.70 -7.64
N LEU A 412 4.70 6.47 -8.61
CA LEU A 412 5.54 7.40 -9.37
C LEU A 412 6.14 8.46 -8.45
N HIS A 413 5.36 9.01 -7.53
CA HIS A 413 5.81 9.99 -6.55
C HIS A 413 6.81 9.40 -5.56
N THR A 414 6.54 8.22 -5.01
CA THR A 414 7.48 7.52 -4.12
C THR A 414 8.80 7.27 -4.83
N LEU A 415 8.77 6.80 -6.07
CA LEU A 415 9.94 6.56 -6.89
C LEU A 415 10.74 7.85 -7.11
N VAL A 416 10.10 8.89 -7.63
CA VAL A 416 10.78 10.16 -7.95
C VAL A 416 11.32 10.81 -6.68
N SER A 417 10.52 10.92 -5.63
CA SER A 417 10.91 11.56 -4.37
C SER A 417 12.02 10.80 -3.65
N SER A 418 11.98 9.47 -3.61
CA SER A 418 13.05 8.68 -3.00
C SER A 418 14.36 8.81 -3.78
N PHE A 419 14.31 8.82 -5.11
CA PHE A 419 15.51 9.04 -5.93
C PHE A 419 16.02 10.48 -5.81
N ASP A 420 15.15 11.48 -5.67
CA ASP A 420 15.53 12.88 -5.44
C ASP A 420 16.23 13.09 -4.10
N LEU A 421 15.70 12.52 -3.02
CA LEU A 421 16.33 12.55 -1.68
C LEU A 421 17.77 12.02 -1.66
N TYR A 422 18.10 11.10 -2.57
CA TYR A 422 19.43 10.52 -2.69
C TYR A 422 20.27 11.12 -3.83
N GLU A 423 19.77 12.16 -4.51
CA GLU A 423 20.40 12.80 -5.69
C GLU A 423 20.58 11.83 -6.89
N ARG A 424 19.67 10.87 -7.02
CA ARG A 424 19.71 9.77 -8.00
C ARG A 424 18.67 9.89 -9.12
N VAL A 425 17.88 10.97 -9.20
CA VAL A 425 16.81 11.14 -10.22
C VAL A 425 17.30 10.86 -11.64
N SER A 426 18.56 11.20 -11.96
CA SER A 426 19.17 10.91 -13.27
C SER A 426 19.27 9.42 -13.65
N GLU A 427 19.06 8.51 -12.69
CA GLU A 427 19.01 7.07 -12.91
C GLU A 427 17.63 6.56 -13.39
N LEU A 428 16.59 7.40 -13.34
CA LEU A 428 15.24 7.10 -13.80
C LEU A 428 15.04 7.48 -15.27
N ASP A 429 14.09 6.81 -15.94
CA ASP A 429 13.63 7.27 -17.25
C ASP A 429 12.62 8.41 -17.08
N LEU A 430 13.13 9.64 -17.09
CA LEU A 430 12.34 10.85 -16.86
C LEU A 430 11.33 11.13 -17.98
N LEU A 431 11.61 10.71 -19.21
CA LEU A 431 10.67 10.91 -20.33
C LEU A 431 9.48 9.97 -20.19
N GLU A 432 9.74 8.74 -19.77
CA GLU A 432 8.67 7.78 -19.52
C GLU A 432 7.82 8.19 -18.32
N ILE A 433 8.43 8.60 -17.20
CA ILE A 433 7.68 9.12 -16.05
C ILE A 433 6.82 10.32 -16.46
N TYR A 434 7.38 11.25 -17.23
CA TYR A 434 6.64 12.40 -17.74
C TYR A 434 5.46 11.97 -18.62
N ARG A 435 5.64 10.99 -19.51
CA ARG A 435 4.56 10.43 -20.35
C ARG A 435 3.45 9.83 -19.50
N LEU A 436 3.80 9.02 -18.50
CA LEU A 436 2.84 8.36 -17.60
C LEU A 436 2.00 9.38 -16.82
N ILE A 437 2.64 10.43 -16.27
CA ILE A 437 1.94 11.51 -15.56
C ILE A 437 1.02 12.29 -16.51
N LEU A 438 1.49 12.60 -17.73
CA LEU A 438 0.69 13.31 -18.73
C LEU A 438 -0.56 12.55 -19.16
N GLU A 439 -0.47 11.23 -19.33
CA GLU A 439 -1.62 10.39 -19.69
C GLU A 439 -2.69 10.32 -18.61
N ALA A 440 -2.30 10.51 -17.34
CA ALA A 440 -3.23 10.56 -16.22
C ALA A 440 -3.93 11.93 -16.07
N TYR A 441 -3.49 12.98 -16.77
CA TYR A 441 -4.07 14.31 -16.63
C TYR A 441 -5.41 14.46 -17.37
N VAL A 442 -6.40 14.99 -16.67
CA VAL A 442 -7.72 15.33 -17.20
C VAL A 442 -7.81 16.84 -17.33
N TYR A 443 -8.04 17.32 -18.55
CA TYR A 443 -8.12 18.75 -18.88
C TYR A 443 -9.44 19.07 -19.59
N GLU A 444 -10.25 19.94 -18.99
CA GLU A 444 -11.52 20.45 -19.56
C GLU A 444 -12.47 19.35 -20.08
N ASP A 445 -12.50 18.18 -19.42
CA ASP A 445 -13.32 17.05 -19.84
C ASP A 445 -14.77 17.11 -19.29
N ILE A 446 -15.58 16.07 -19.58
CA ILE A 446 -16.97 15.79 -19.18
C ILE A 446 -17.28 16.18 -17.73
N ILE A 447 -16.31 16.08 -16.82
CA ILE A 447 -16.45 16.31 -15.38
C ILE A 447 -16.31 17.81 -15.01
N GLN A 448 -15.86 18.67 -15.92
CA GLN A 448 -15.64 20.12 -15.72
C GLN A 448 -14.58 20.51 -14.67
N TYR A 449 -13.76 19.56 -14.19
CA TYR A 449 -12.68 19.82 -13.24
C TYR A 449 -11.35 19.23 -13.75
N ASN A 450 -10.28 20.00 -13.61
CA ASN A 450 -8.94 19.55 -13.93
C ASN A 450 -8.32 18.78 -12.77
N GLY A 451 -7.55 17.74 -13.08
CA GLY A 451 -6.90 16.91 -12.08
C GLY A 451 -6.21 15.70 -12.68
N PHE A 452 -5.72 14.81 -11.83
CA PHE A 452 -5.03 13.60 -12.26
C PHE A 452 -5.78 12.35 -11.80
N TYR A 453 -5.82 11.35 -12.68
CA TYR A 453 -6.13 10.00 -12.25
C TYR A 453 -5.05 9.50 -11.27
N SER A 454 -5.48 8.72 -10.28
CA SER A 454 -4.63 8.07 -9.28
C SER A 454 -3.80 6.92 -9.87
N TYR A 455 -3.99 6.60 -11.15
CA TYR A 455 -3.27 5.60 -11.92
C TYR A 455 -2.98 6.09 -13.35
N SER A 456 -2.02 5.43 -14.02
CA SER A 456 -1.55 5.80 -15.36
C SER A 456 -1.44 4.60 -16.30
N ASN A 457 -0.92 4.80 -17.52
CA ASN A 457 -0.77 3.78 -18.57
C ASN A 457 -2.10 3.20 -19.11
N ILE A 458 -3.19 3.98 -19.04
CA ILE A 458 -4.53 3.59 -19.56
C ILE A 458 -4.82 4.12 -20.97
N GLY A 459 -3.84 4.79 -21.57
CA GLY A 459 -3.98 5.47 -22.86
C GLY A 459 -4.93 6.68 -22.81
N ILE A 460 -5.19 7.26 -23.98
CA ILE A 460 -5.99 8.49 -24.12
C ILE A 460 -7.52 8.27 -24.12
N SER A 461 -7.98 7.02 -23.96
CA SER A 461 -9.40 6.67 -24.04
C SER A 461 -9.95 6.47 -22.63
N TRP A 462 -10.33 7.58 -21.98
CA TRP A 462 -10.87 7.63 -20.62
C TRP A 462 -11.97 6.59 -20.40
N THR A 463 -11.62 5.48 -19.73
CA THR A 463 -12.55 4.38 -19.46
C THR A 463 -12.27 3.81 -18.09
N HIS A 464 -13.34 3.65 -17.30
CA HIS A 464 -13.31 3.03 -15.98
C HIS A 464 -12.97 1.54 -16.06
N PHE A 465 -12.35 1.02 -15.00
CA PHE A 465 -12.18 -0.41 -14.80
C PHE A 465 -13.54 -1.08 -14.58
N ARG A 466 -13.75 -2.23 -15.21
CA ARG A 466 -14.98 -3.03 -15.08
C ARG A 466 -15.03 -3.79 -13.76
N SER A 467 -13.88 -4.04 -13.14
CA SER A 467 -13.75 -4.79 -11.89
C SER A 467 -13.79 -3.94 -10.62
N PHE A 468 -13.76 -2.60 -10.75
CA PHE A 468 -13.77 -1.64 -9.63
C PHE A 468 -12.74 -1.97 -8.54
N PRO A 469 -11.41 -1.97 -8.82
CA PRO A 469 -10.36 -2.20 -7.82
C PRO A 469 -10.55 -1.38 -6.53
N LEU A 470 -10.25 -1.95 -5.37
CA LEU A 470 -10.49 -1.25 -4.09
C LEU A 470 -9.71 0.04 -3.95
N GLU A 471 -8.55 0.12 -4.59
CA GLU A 471 -7.60 1.22 -4.52
C GLU A 471 -8.17 2.52 -5.11
N PHE A 472 -9.19 2.44 -5.99
CA PHE A 472 -9.70 3.58 -6.76
C PHE A 472 -11.21 3.81 -6.65
N TYR A 473 -11.95 2.91 -6.00
CA TYR A 473 -13.41 2.96 -5.98
C TYR A 473 -13.95 2.84 -4.55
N SER A 474 -13.80 3.92 -3.80
CA SER A 474 -14.30 4.05 -2.44
C SER A 474 -15.61 4.83 -2.40
N SER A 475 -16.73 4.16 -2.11
CA SER A 475 -17.99 4.82 -1.74
C SER A 475 -18.78 3.90 -0.79
N GLY A 476 -19.49 4.49 0.18
CA GLY A 476 -20.30 3.72 1.13
C GLY A 476 -20.27 4.22 2.58
N ARG A 477 -20.75 3.38 3.48
CA ARG A 477 -20.95 3.63 4.93
C ARG A 477 -19.70 3.40 5.77
N LYS A 478 -18.67 2.74 5.24
CA LYS A 478 -17.37 2.49 5.90
C LYS A 478 -17.49 1.86 7.28
N ILE A 479 -18.43 0.93 7.45
CA ILE A 479 -18.66 0.25 8.73
C ILE A 479 -17.68 -0.93 8.86
N ASN A 480 -17.28 -1.53 7.74
CA ASN A 480 -16.45 -2.73 7.69
C ASN A 480 -15.10 -2.51 7.01
N GLY A 481 -14.96 -1.50 6.15
CA GLY A 481 -13.72 -1.14 5.47
C GLY A 481 -13.43 0.37 5.53
N GLU A 482 -12.14 0.70 5.57
CA GLU A 482 -11.63 2.07 5.74
C GLU A 482 -11.08 2.66 4.43
N GLU A 483 -11.39 2.03 3.30
CA GLU A 483 -10.89 2.45 1.98
C GLU A 483 -11.40 3.85 1.60
N ILE A 484 -10.49 4.73 1.20
CA ILE A 484 -10.79 6.14 0.87
C ILE A 484 -10.38 6.52 -0.55
N GLY A 485 -9.72 5.63 -1.30
CA GLY A 485 -9.18 5.91 -2.63
C GLY A 485 -10.25 6.16 -3.71
N TYR A 486 -9.96 7.12 -4.59
CA TYR A 486 -10.77 7.48 -5.76
C TYR A 486 -9.93 7.44 -7.04
N GLU A 487 -10.61 7.23 -8.18
CA GLU A 487 -9.99 7.25 -9.50
C GLU A 487 -9.24 8.56 -9.78
N MET A 488 -9.74 9.69 -9.27
CA MET A 488 -9.07 10.99 -9.31
C MET A 488 -9.10 11.60 -7.93
N SER A 489 -8.02 12.29 -7.54
CA SER A 489 -7.95 12.92 -6.23
C SER A 489 -6.96 14.09 -6.15
N HIS A 490 -7.13 14.94 -5.13
CA HIS A 490 -6.12 15.96 -4.80
C HIS A 490 -4.79 15.37 -4.36
N ARG A 491 -4.79 14.15 -3.80
CA ARG A 491 -3.56 13.38 -3.55
C ARG A 491 -2.80 13.12 -4.85
N ALA A 492 -3.46 12.49 -5.82
CA ALA A 492 -2.87 12.24 -7.13
C ALA A 492 -2.41 13.54 -7.81
N THR A 493 -3.16 14.63 -7.63
CA THR A 493 -2.79 15.96 -8.17
C THR A 493 -1.51 16.50 -7.54
N PHE A 494 -1.38 16.46 -6.22
CA PHE A 494 -0.14 16.85 -5.54
C PHE A 494 1.04 15.98 -5.98
N GLU A 495 0.88 14.67 -5.90
CA GLU A 495 1.90 13.67 -6.20
C GLU A 495 2.41 13.82 -7.64
N ALA A 496 1.51 14.06 -8.60
CA ALA A 496 1.87 14.34 -9.99
C ALA A 496 2.70 15.63 -10.12
N LEU A 497 2.21 16.76 -9.60
CA LEU A 497 2.88 18.05 -9.77
C LEU A 497 4.24 18.11 -9.06
N ASP A 498 4.34 17.54 -7.86
CA ASP A 498 5.58 17.43 -7.11
C ASP A 498 6.59 16.53 -7.83
N SER A 499 6.13 15.41 -8.40
CA SER A 499 6.98 14.57 -9.25
C SER A 499 7.48 15.31 -10.48
N LEU A 500 6.60 16.05 -11.17
CA LEU A 500 6.96 16.88 -12.33
C LEU A 500 7.98 17.95 -11.96
N LYS A 501 7.87 18.57 -10.79
CA LYS A 501 8.85 19.54 -10.28
C LYS A 501 10.22 18.89 -10.12
N LYS A 502 10.29 17.74 -9.43
CA LYS A 502 11.53 17.00 -9.16
C LYS A 502 12.22 16.45 -10.41
N ILE A 503 11.47 16.12 -11.46
CA ILE A 503 12.04 15.68 -12.75
C ILE A 503 12.24 16.82 -13.77
N PHE A 504 12.09 18.08 -13.34
CA PHE A 504 12.27 19.28 -14.18
C PHE A 504 11.31 19.36 -15.38
N LYS A 505 10.06 18.94 -15.19
CA LYS A 505 8.99 18.90 -16.21
C LYS A 505 7.74 19.71 -15.88
N LEU A 506 7.68 20.34 -14.71
CA LEU A 506 6.54 21.18 -14.33
C LEU A 506 6.36 22.39 -15.26
N ASP A 507 7.46 23.04 -15.67
CA ASP A 507 7.45 24.13 -16.66
C ASP A 507 6.87 23.67 -18.02
N ASP A 508 7.32 22.51 -18.53
CA ASP A 508 6.85 21.94 -19.80
C ASP A 508 5.34 21.62 -19.73
N PHE A 509 4.91 21.09 -18.59
CA PHE A 509 3.50 20.84 -18.30
C PHE A 509 2.69 22.15 -18.26
N GLY A 510 3.15 23.16 -17.53
CA GLY A 510 2.50 24.46 -17.41
C GLY A 510 2.52 25.29 -18.70
N HIS A 511 3.41 24.98 -19.64
CA HIS A 511 3.35 25.53 -21.00
C HIS A 511 2.20 24.94 -21.83
N THR A 512 1.83 23.70 -21.52
CA THR A 512 0.82 22.94 -22.26
C THR A 512 -0.58 23.11 -21.65
N TYR A 513 -0.66 23.17 -20.31
CA TYR A 513 -1.91 23.21 -19.56
C TYR A 513 -1.95 24.40 -18.61
N ASP A 514 -3.14 24.96 -18.41
CA ASP A 514 -3.33 26.13 -17.57
C ASP A 514 -3.28 25.77 -16.07
N LEU A 515 -2.11 25.98 -15.45
CA LEU A 515 -1.92 25.82 -14.00
C LEU A 515 -2.75 26.80 -13.16
N THR A 516 -3.13 27.95 -13.72
CA THR A 516 -4.04 28.89 -13.02
C THR A 516 -5.43 28.30 -12.94
N LYS A 517 -5.90 27.68 -14.04
CA LYS A 517 -7.20 27.01 -14.06
C LYS A 517 -7.22 25.79 -13.11
N LEU A 518 -6.17 24.98 -13.10
CA LEU A 518 -6.05 23.87 -12.14
C LEU A 518 -6.11 24.37 -10.68
N LYS A 519 -5.38 25.43 -10.36
CA LYS A 519 -5.44 26.09 -9.04
C LYS A 519 -6.87 26.55 -8.72
N ASP A 520 -7.56 27.19 -9.65
CA ASP A 520 -8.93 27.67 -9.44
C ASP A 520 -9.91 26.50 -9.20
N ASP A 521 -9.79 25.41 -9.95
CA ASP A 521 -10.60 24.20 -9.76
C ASP A 521 -10.37 23.55 -8.38
N ILE A 522 -9.11 23.57 -7.90
CA ILE A 522 -8.78 23.12 -6.55
C ILE A 522 -9.44 24.02 -5.48
N LEU A 523 -9.40 25.34 -5.65
CA LEU A 523 -10.06 26.26 -4.71
C LEU A 523 -11.58 26.05 -4.69
N ASP A 524 -12.19 25.82 -5.85
CA ASP A 524 -13.63 25.56 -6.01
C ASP A 524 -14.08 24.25 -5.33
N SER A 525 -13.16 23.34 -4.98
CA SER A 525 -13.45 22.10 -4.26
C SER A 525 -13.68 22.28 -2.75
N GLN A 526 -13.54 23.49 -2.22
CA GLN A 526 -13.89 23.77 -0.83
C GLN A 526 -15.40 23.65 -0.62
N PHE A 527 -15.79 22.81 0.33
CA PHE A 527 -17.18 22.51 0.61
C PHE A 527 -17.80 23.57 1.53
N LEU A 528 -18.46 24.57 0.94
CA LEU A 528 -19.01 25.73 1.66
C LEU A 528 -20.54 25.68 1.84
N ASN A 529 -21.11 24.50 2.14
CA ASN A 529 -22.55 24.38 2.42
C ASN A 529 -22.88 24.46 3.92
N PRO A 530 -23.63 25.48 4.40
CA PRO A 530 -23.99 25.60 5.80
C PRO A 530 -25.05 24.57 6.27
N SER A 531 -25.69 23.83 5.36
CA SER A 531 -26.67 22.78 5.71
C SER A 531 -26.01 21.52 6.26
N TYR A 532 -24.70 21.38 6.03
CA TYR A 532 -23.85 20.26 6.44
C TYR A 532 -22.73 20.80 7.35
N PRO A 533 -23.07 21.29 8.57
CA PRO A 533 -22.13 22.03 9.40
C PRO A 533 -20.90 21.20 9.81
N GLU A 534 -21.05 19.87 9.92
CA GLU A 534 -19.97 18.94 10.24
C GLU A 534 -18.95 18.83 9.10
N GLN A 535 -19.32 19.15 7.86
CA GLN A 535 -18.44 19.02 6.68
C GLN A 535 -18.05 20.39 6.09
N HIS A 536 -18.59 21.46 6.64
CA HIS A 536 -18.43 22.82 6.13
C HIS A 536 -16.99 23.32 6.32
N GLY A 537 -16.31 23.63 5.22
CA GLY A 537 -14.96 24.23 5.20
C GLY A 537 -13.85 23.29 4.73
N ALA A 538 -14.06 21.97 4.82
CA ALA A 538 -13.14 20.97 4.26
C ALA A 538 -13.18 20.95 2.72
N PHE A 539 -12.21 20.28 2.11
CA PHE A 539 -12.16 20.05 0.67
C PHE A 539 -12.71 18.67 0.31
N THR A 540 -13.41 18.57 -0.83
CA THR A 540 -13.81 17.27 -1.38
C THR A 540 -12.58 16.56 -1.99
N TYR A 541 -12.74 15.33 -2.46
CA TYR A 541 -11.61 14.57 -3.03
C TYR A 541 -11.11 15.09 -4.38
N ILE A 542 -11.96 15.72 -5.20
CA ILE A 542 -11.58 16.32 -6.49
C ILE A 542 -12.64 17.28 -7.06
N TYR A 543 -13.92 17.09 -6.70
CA TYR A 543 -15.03 17.83 -7.30
C TYR A 543 -15.14 19.23 -6.72
N GLY A 544 -15.34 20.21 -7.60
CA GLY A 544 -15.83 21.51 -7.18
C GLY A 544 -17.19 21.41 -6.49
N TYR A 545 -17.49 22.43 -5.71
CA TYR A 545 -18.77 22.57 -5.05
C TYR A 545 -19.93 22.57 -6.06
N ASP A 546 -20.72 21.49 -6.08
CA ASP A 546 -21.96 21.39 -6.87
C ASP A 546 -23.19 21.17 -5.96
N THR A 547 -24.13 22.12 -6.05
CA THR A 547 -25.42 22.07 -5.36
C THR A 547 -26.29 20.85 -5.71
N TRP A 548 -26.08 20.21 -6.85
CA TRP A 548 -26.80 19.00 -7.24
C TRP A 548 -26.25 17.73 -6.59
N LEU A 549 -25.01 17.78 -6.10
CA LEU A 549 -24.29 16.64 -5.53
C LEU A 549 -24.05 16.80 -4.01
N LEU A 550 -24.72 17.73 -3.33
CA LEU A 550 -24.42 18.05 -1.92
C LEU A 550 -24.48 16.86 -0.97
N ASP A 551 -25.55 16.07 -1.04
CA ASP A 551 -25.74 14.87 -0.23
C ASP A 551 -24.70 13.79 -0.56
N TYR A 552 -24.14 13.82 -1.78
CA TYR A 552 -23.06 12.94 -2.18
C TYR A 552 -21.71 13.43 -1.66
N LEU A 553 -21.35 14.67 -1.97
CA LEU A 553 -20.08 15.28 -1.57
C LEU A 553 -19.91 15.30 -0.05
N SER A 554 -20.97 15.64 0.70
CA SER A 554 -20.93 15.67 2.16
C SER A 554 -20.59 14.33 2.81
N LYS A 555 -20.89 13.19 2.16
CA LYS A 555 -20.54 11.85 2.68
C LYS A 555 -19.18 11.33 2.17
N ASN A 556 -18.52 12.07 1.30
CA ASN A 556 -17.27 11.68 0.65
C ASN A 556 -16.17 12.75 0.86
N ILE A 557 -16.24 13.47 1.98
CA ILE A 557 -15.17 14.36 2.45
C ILE A 557 -14.29 13.58 3.40
N TYR A 558 -12.98 13.57 3.11
CA TYR A 558 -11.96 12.97 3.94
C TYR A 558 -10.87 13.99 4.19
N PHE A 559 -10.44 14.09 5.45
CA PHE A 559 -9.53 15.14 5.86
C PHE A 559 -8.19 15.12 5.14
N GLU A 560 -7.71 13.92 4.76
CA GLU A 560 -6.53 13.74 3.90
C GLU A 560 -6.57 14.62 2.64
N TYR A 561 -7.72 14.77 2.00
CA TYR A 561 -7.81 15.58 0.79
C TYR A 561 -7.65 17.07 1.08
N SER A 562 -8.06 17.54 2.26
CA SER A 562 -7.77 18.91 2.68
C SER A 562 -6.26 19.12 2.88
N TYR A 563 -5.54 18.12 3.40
CA TYR A 563 -4.08 18.16 3.50
C TYR A 563 -3.42 18.26 2.13
N TYR A 564 -3.78 17.37 1.20
CA TYR A 564 -3.21 17.41 -0.15
C TYR A 564 -3.60 18.64 -0.95
N VAL A 565 -4.78 19.24 -0.71
CA VAL A 565 -5.11 20.56 -1.27
C VAL A 565 -4.13 21.62 -0.79
N ILE A 566 -3.87 21.73 0.52
CA ILE A 566 -2.91 22.72 1.04
C ILE A 566 -1.51 22.48 0.45
N LYS A 567 -1.04 21.23 0.42
CA LYS A 567 0.24 20.86 -0.22
C LYS A 567 0.31 21.27 -1.70
N THR A 568 -0.77 21.04 -2.45
CA THR A 568 -0.84 21.39 -3.87
C THR A 568 -0.85 22.89 -4.08
N LEU A 569 -1.61 23.63 -3.27
CA LEU A 569 -1.69 25.09 -3.35
C LEU A 569 -0.35 25.74 -2.99
N GLU A 570 0.38 25.25 -1.98
CA GLU A 570 1.74 25.70 -1.66
C GLU A 570 2.69 25.56 -2.86
N LEU A 571 2.65 24.40 -3.53
CA LEU A 571 3.44 24.17 -4.75
C LEU A 571 3.06 25.14 -5.87
N LEU A 572 1.76 25.32 -6.12
CA LEU A 572 1.27 26.16 -7.21
C LEU A 572 1.52 27.66 -6.97
N VAL A 573 1.45 28.16 -5.74
CA VAL A 573 1.76 29.58 -5.47
C VAL A 573 3.24 29.90 -5.67
N GLU A 574 4.13 28.95 -5.37
CA GLU A 574 5.55 29.06 -5.66
C GLU A 574 5.78 29.11 -7.18
N GLU A 575 5.23 28.12 -7.91
CA GLU A 575 5.40 27.99 -9.36
C GLU A 575 4.83 29.19 -10.13
N LEU A 576 3.64 29.64 -9.75
CA LEU A 576 2.95 30.78 -10.37
C LEU A 576 3.43 32.14 -9.84
N ASN A 577 4.36 32.17 -8.89
CA ASN A 577 4.87 33.38 -8.24
C ASN A 577 3.74 34.27 -7.65
N ILE A 578 2.73 33.65 -7.04
CA ILE A 578 1.57 34.35 -6.44
C ILE A 578 1.92 34.91 -5.05
N GLY A 579 2.82 34.25 -4.33
CA GLY A 579 3.23 34.60 -2.97
C GLY A 579 2.84 33.50 -1.98
N ASP A 580 2.24 33.89 -0.86
CA ASP A 580 1.79 32.99 0.20
C ASP A 580 0.41 32.40 -0.10
N ILE A 581 0.12 31.20 0.41
CA ILE A 581 -1.19 30.54 0.23
C ILE A 581 -2.34 31.35 0.82
N THR A 582 -2.09 32.19 1.83
CA THR A 582 -3.08 33.11 2.41
C THR A 582 -3.55 34.21 1.45
N PHE A 583 -2.91 34.38 0.28
CA PHE A 583 -3.38 35.27 -0.79
C PHE A 583 -4.40 34.63 -1.74
N LEU A 584 -4.66 33.33 -1.61
CA LEU A 584 -5.64 32.62 -2.42
C LEU A 584 -7.07 32.86 -1.89
N ASP A 585 -8.05 32.75 -2.80
CA ASP A 585 -9.46 33.03 -2.52
C ASP A 585 -10.20 31.77 -2.07
N PHE A 586 -9.85 31.23 -0.89
CA PHE A 586 -10.62 30.19 -0.20
C PHE A 586 -10.91 30.61 1.25
N ASP A 587 -11.95 30.05 1.85
CA ASP A 587 -12.42 30.42 3.19
C ASP A 587 -11.59 29.70 4.26
N ILE A 588 -10.45 30.31 4.60
CA ILE A 588 -9.56 29.86 5.69
C ILE A 588 -10.31 29.73 7.03
N PRO A 589 -11.15 30.72 7.46
CA PRO A 589 -11.97 30.56 8.66
C PRO A 589 -12.88 29.34 8.66
N ALA A 590 -13.51 29.00 7.52
CA ALA A 590 -14.35 27.81 7.42
C ALA A 590 -13.51 26.53 7.59
N LEU A 591 -12.35 26.42 6.95
CA LEU A 591 -11.46 25.27 7.12
C LEU A 591 -10.97 25.12 8.56
N LYS A 592 -10.59 26.23 9.23
CA LYS A 592 -10.22 26.21 10.66
C LYS A 592 -11.41 25.77 11.52
N SER A 593 -12.62 26.25 11.23
CA SER A 593 -13.83 25.81 11.94
C SER A 593 -14.09 24.32 11.76
N TYR A 594 -13.88 23.76 10.57
CA TYR A 594 -13.96 22.32 10.34
C TYR A 594 -12.94 21.58 11.20
N ILE A 595 -11.67 22.01 11.21
CA ILE A 595 -10.63 21.40 12.04
C ILE A 595 -11.04 21.43 13.52
N ASP A 596 -11.47 22.59 14.02
CA ASP A 596 -11.82 22.78 15.43
C ASP A 596 -12.98 21.89 15.89
N THR A 597 -13.96 21.59 15.02
CA THR A 597 -15.08 20.70 15.38
C THR A 597 -14.68 19.22 15.47
N HIS A 598 -13.56 18.82 14.87
CA HIS A 598 -13.05 17.45 14.87
C HIS A 598 -11.88 17.24 15.85
N ILE A 599 -11.41 18.29 16.52
CA ILE A 599 -10.43 18.15 17.59
C ILE A 599 -11.07 17.46 18.78
N VAL A 600 -10.48 16.32 19.17
CA VAL A 600 -10.77 15.68 20.45
C VAL A 600 -9.73 16.16 21.45
N GLU A 601 -10.18 16.90 22.46
CA GLU A 601 -9.33 17.39 23.53
C GLU A 601 -9.77 16.84 24.89
N THR A 602 -8.86 16.14 25.56
CA THR A 602 -9.02 15.67 26.94
C THR A 602 -8.09 16.43 27.89
N SER A 603 -8.04 16.04 29.16
CA SER A 603 -7.05 16.58 30.09
C SER A 603 -5.61 16.14 29.78
N GLU A 604 -5.41 15.08 28.99
CA GLU A 604 -4.09 14.47 28.76
C GLU A 604 -3.62 14.59 27.31
N VAL A 605 -4.53 14.40 26.36
CA VAL A 605 -4.22 14.34 24.92
C VAL A 605 -5.12 15.26 24.10
N GLN A 606 -4.62 15.65 22.93
CA GLN A 606 -5.32 16.40 21.89
C GLN A 606 -4.99 15.75 20.55
N TYR A 607 -5.99 15.47 19.71
CA TYR A 607 -5.80 14.85 18.40
C TYR A 607 -6.94 15.20 17.44
N PHE A 608 -6.75 14.93 16.14
CA PHE A 608 -7.80 15.07 15.14
C PHE A 608 -8.58 13.76 15.01
N ASN A 609 -9.90 13.82 15.15
CA ASN A 609 -10.77 12.67 14.89
C ASN A 609 -11.32 12.72 13.46
N PRO A 610 -10.96 11.77 12.59
CA PRO A 610 -11.44 11.73 11.21
C PRO A 610 -12.88 11.23 11.03
N ASP A 611 -13.55 10.77 12.09
CA ASP A 611 -14.92 10.22 12.12
C ASP A 611 -15.17 8.92 11.33
N TYR A 612 -14.25 8.50 10.45
CA TYR A 612 -14.39 7.28 9.64
C TYR A 612 -13.55 6.09 10.13
N THR A 613 -12.70 6.26 11.15
CA THR A 613 -11.87 5.18 11.71
C THR A 613 -11.57 5.44 13.19
N ASP A 614 -11.44 4.36 13.95
CA ASP A 614 -10.95 4.34 15.34
C ASP A 614 -9.50 3.83 15.42
N ASP A 615 -8.85 3.56 14.27
CA ASP A 615 -7.47 3.09 14.19
C ASP A 615 -6.47 4.15 14.67
N GLY A 616 -5.63 3.75 15.63
CA GLY A 616 -4.68 4.66 16.27
C GLY A 616 -3.67 5.23 15.29
N ASP A 617 -3.19 4.44 14.33
CA ASP A 617 -2.17 4.86 13.38
C ASP A 617 -2.72 5.89 12.40
N THR A 618 -3.96 5.69 11.95
CA THR A 618 -4.67 6.62 11.08
C THR A 618 -5.09 7.89 11.82
N ILE A 619 -5.38 7.82 13.12
CA ILE A 619 -5.58 9.02 13.96
C ILE A 619 -4.28 9.84 14.08
N ILE A 620 -3.12 9.20 14.27
CA ILE A 620 -1.82 9.90 14.32
C ILE A 620 -1.50 10.55 12.97
N GLU A 621 -1.75 9.87 11.85
CA GLU A 621 -1.63 10.42 10.49
C GLU A 621 -2.52 11.65 10.27
N ASN A 622 -3.81 11.56 10.60
CA ASN A 622 -4.72 12.70 10.44
C ASN A 622 -4.39 13.84 11.41
N THR A 623 -3.83 13.54 12.58
CA THR A 623 -3.29 14.55 13.50
C THR A 623 -2.08 15.27 12.88
N TYR A 624 -1.20 14.55 12.18
CA TYR A 624 -0.12 15.17 11.40
C TYR A 624 -0.68 16.10 10.32
N TYR A 625 -1.70 15.66 9.57
CA TYR A 625 -2.38 16.49 8.56
C TYR A 625 -2.95 17.78 9.15
N MET A 626 -3.59 17.70 10.31
CA MET A 626 -4.12 18.87 11.03
C MET A 626 -2.99 19.85 11.38
N ILE A 627 -1.92 19.36 11.99
CA ILE A 627 -0.79 20.19 12.40
C ILE A 627 -0.15 20.86 11.18
N TYR A 628 0.05 20.12 10.09
CA TYR A 628 0.59 20.65 8.85
C TYR A 628 -0.26 21.80 8.32
N ILE A 629 -1.57 21.59 8.13
CA ILE A 629 -2.48 22.61 7.61
C ILE A 629 -2.48 23.86 8.50
N LEU A 630 -2.58 23.70 9.83
CA LEU A 630 -2.58 24.82 10.76
C LEU A 630 -1.27 25.62 10.70
N LYS A 631 -0.12 24.95 10.54
CA LYS A 631 1.17 25.64 10.42
C LYS A 631 1.33 26.35 9.08
N SER A 632 0.94 25.72 7.98
CA SER A 632 0.97 26.33 6.64
C SER A 632 0.11 27.60 6.56
N LEU A 633 -0.98 27.67 7.33
CA LEU A 633 -1.88 28.82 7.35
C LEU A 633 -1.57 29.86 8.45
N ASP A 634 -0.50 29.67 9.23
CA ASP A 634 -0.16 30.50 10.40
C ASP A 634 -1.30 30.56 11.46
N LEU A 635 -1.96 29.42 11.68
CA LEU A 635 -3.10 29.25 12.60
C LEU A 635 -2.83 28.23 13.72
N TYR A 636 -1.58 27.80 13.90
CA TYR A 636 -1.23 26.79 14.90
C TYR A 636 -1.41 27.33 16.33
N ASP A 637 -2.36 26.75 17.06
CA ASP A 637 -2.72 27.11 18.43
C ASP A 637 -2.95 25.91 19.36
N LEU A 638 -2.43 24.73 18.98
CA LEU A 638 -2.58 23.48 19.72
C LEU A 638 -1.63 23.38 20.93
N ASP A 639 -1.92 22.46 21.86
CA ASP A 639 -1.11 22.20 23.05
C ASP A 639 -0.03 21.14 22.78
N ASP A 640 1.20 21.59 22.57
CA ASP A 640 2.38 20.75 22.31
C ASP A 640 2.59 19.66 23.38
N GLN A 641 2.23 19.92 24.65
CA GLN A 641 2.39 18.93 25.72
C GLN A 641 1.34 17.83 25.60
N LYS A 642 0.11 18.16 25.19
CA LYS A 642 -0.92 17.15 24.95
C LYS A 642 -0.64 16.32 23.71
N LEU A 643 -0.09 16.94 22.66
CA LEU A 643 0.40 16.22 21.47
C LEU A 643 1.57 15.30 21.83
N THR A 644 2.51 15.78 22.65
CA THR A 644 3.61 14.96 23.19
C THR A 644 3.07 13.75 23.96
N ASN A 645 2.06 13.95 24.81
CA ASN A 645 1.44 12.85 25.55
C ASN A 645 0.73 11.85 24.63
N LEU A 646 0.05 12.32 23.58
CA LEU A 646 -0.59 11.47 22.57
C LEU A 646 0.43 10.54 21.93
N LEU A 647 1.57 11.08 21.48
CA LEU A 647 2.65 10.28 20.89
C LEU A 647 3.18 9.26 21.89
N TYR A 648 3.47 9.63 23.14
CA TYR A 648 3.94 8.67 24.15
C TYR A 648 2.93 7.56 24.47
N GLN A 649 1.63 7.82 24.35
CA GLN A 649 0.57 6.85 24.60
C GLN A 649 0.35 5.88 23.43
N ASN A 650 0.66 6.30 22.20
CA ASN A 650 0.32 5.55 20.98
C ASN A 650 1.53 5.17 20.11
N LEU A 651 2.76 5.49 20.53
CA LEU A 651 3.96 5.10 19.78
C LEU A 651 4.07 3.58 19.71
N ASP A 652 3.88 3.03 18.51
CA ASP A 652 3.99 1.61 18.21
C ASP A 652 5.32 1.34 17.47
N ASN A 653 6.22 0.61 18.13
CA ASN A 653 7.52 0.26 17.55
C ASN A 653 7.45 -0.95 16.61
N GLU A 654 6.27 -1.56 16.42
CA GLU A 654 6.04 -2.67 15.50
C GLU A 654 5.42 -2.22 14.16
N ASN A 655 4.95 -0.96 14.05
CA ASN A 655 4.33 -0.41 12.84
C ASN A 655 5.11 0.82 12.31
N ILE A 656 5.64 0.72 11.09
CA ILE A 656 6.43 1.79 10.48
C ILE A 656 5.61 3.04 10.15
N LYS A 657 4.30 2.91 9.87
CA LYS A 657 3.39 4.03 9.63
C LYS A 657 3.28 4.90 10.87
N ASN A 658 3.05 4.28 12.02
CA ASN A 658 2.98 4.94 13.31
C ASN A 658 4.27 5.71 13.63
N ILE A 659 5.42 5.04 13.46
CA ILE A 659 6.74 5.64 13.68
C ILE A 659 6.94 6.84 12.77
N TYR A 660 6.63 6.70 11.48
CA TYR A 660 6.81 7.76 10.50
C TYR A 660 5.99 9.00 10.84
N PHE A 661 4.68 8.89 11.05
CA PHE A 661 3.85 10.07 11.35
C PHE A 661 4.15 10.65 12.74
N SER A 662 4.49 9.81 13.74
CA SER A 662 4.99 10.29 15.03
C SER A 662 6.28 11.09 14.88
N TYR A 663 7.21 10.62 14.04
CA TYR A 663 8.44 11.32 13.69
C TYR A 663 8.16 12.65 12.99
N LYS A 664 7.27 12.68 11.98
CA LYS A 664 6.93 13.92 11.26
C LYS A 664 6.28 14.95 12.18
N ILE A 665 5.41 14.54 13.11
CA ILE A 665 4.87 15.45 14.14
C ILE A 665 5.99 15.97 15.04
N SER A 666 6.85 15.08 15.52
CA SER A 666 7.96 15.45 16.41
C SER A 666 8.91 16.44 15.75
N GLU A 667 9.25 16.27 14.47
CA GLU A 667 10.11 17.21 13.76
C GLU A 667 9.42 18.52 13.46
N LEU A 668 8.18 18.46 12.96
CA LEU A 668 7.43 19.65 12.58
C LEU A 668 7.20 20.59 13.78
N LEU A 669 7.07 20.04 14.99
CA LEU A 669 6.86 20.78 16.23
C LEU A 669 8.10 20.90 17.12
N GLU A 670 9.25 20.37 16.70
CA GLU A 670 10.48 20.31 17.49
C GLU A 670 10.28 19.64 18.87
N LEU A 671 9.43 18.62 18.95
CA LEU A 671 9.19 17.86 20.17
C LEU A 671 10.39 16.96 20.48
N ASN A 672 10.70 16.82 21.77
CA ASN A 672 11.76 15.94 22.24
C ASN A 672 11.21 14.54 22.55
N ILE A 673 10.70 13.84 21.52
CA ILE A 673 10.22 12.45 21.63
C ILE A 673 11.40 11.49 21.61
N ALA A 674 11.45 10.60 22.60
CA ALA A 674 12.47 9.56 22.68
C ALA A 674 12.07 8.33 21.86
N PHE A 675 12.53 8.26 20.62
CA PHE A 675 12.39 7.06 19.77
C PHE A 675 13.46 6.03 20.09
N ASP A 676 13.09 4.76 20.17
CA ASP A 676 14.04 3.66 20.32
C ASP A 676 14.63 3.27 18.96
N SER A 677 15.75 3.90 18.60
CA SER A 677 16.43 3.63 17.33
C SER A 677 16.83 2.16 17.15
N GLU A 678 17.09 1.40 18.22
CA GLU A 678 17.48 0.00 18.08
C GLU A 678 16.28 -0.85 17.64
N LEU A 679 15.12 -0.64 18.26
CA LEU A 679 13.87 -1.30 17.88
C LEU A 679 13.45 -0.93 16.45
N ILE A 680 13.51 0.36 16.10
CA ILE A 680 13.12 0.84 14.76
C ILE A 680 14.08 0.30 13.68
N ILE A 681 15.39 0.31 13.93
CA ILE A 681 16.37 -0.29 13.00
C ILE A 681 16.05 -1.77 12.76
N ASN A 682 15.71 -2.51 13.82
CA ASN A 682 15.34 -3.93 13.70
C ASN A 682 14.00 -4.12 12.97
N LEU A 683 13.01 -3.28 13.24
CA LEU A 683 11.73 -3.29 12.52
C LEU A 683 11.96 -3.16 11.02
N VAL A 684 12.73 -2.16 10.58
CA VAL A 684 13.02 -1.94 9.14
C VAL A 684 13.71 -3.14 8.50
N GLN A 685 14.52 -3.90 9.26
CA GLN A 685 15.10 -5.15 8.77
C GLN A 685 14.06 -6.26 8.61
N ASN A 686 13.10 -6.34 9.53
CA ASN A 686 12.08 -7.39 9.57
C ASN A 686 10.99 -7.16 8.53
N ILE A 687 10.59 -5.91 8.28
CA ILE A 687 9.56 -5.56 7.29
C ILE A 687 10.10 -5.55 5.85
N PHE A 688 11.41 -5.69 5.65
CA PHE A 688 11.99 -5.78 4.32
C PHE A 688 11.83 -7.18 3.71
N SER A 689 11.09 -7.26 2.62
CA SER A 689 10.96 -8.50 1.84
C SER A 689 12.15 -8.68 0.89
N GLY A 690 12.93 -9.73 1.15
CA GLY A 690 14.07 -10.09 0.31
C GLY A 690 13.70 -10.59 -1.09
N ASP A 691 12.47 -11.05 -1.29
CA ASP A 691 12.00 -11.64 -2.55
C ASP A 691 11.50 -10.57 -3.52
N VAL A 692 10.66 -9.64 -3.06
CA VAL A 692 10.14 -8.52 -3.88
C VAL A 692 10.99 -7.25 -3.80
N LYS A 693 11.98 -7.20 -2.89
CA LYS A 693 12.83 -6.01 -2.65
C LYS A 693 12.00 -4.77 -2.32
N GLU A 694 11.13 -4.90 -1.34
CA GLU A 694 10.28 -3.80 -0.87
C GLU A 694 9.98 -3.94 0.63
N PHE A 695 9.33 -2.94 1.22
CA PHE A 695 8.98 -2.88 2.63
C PHE A 695 7.47 -3.00 2.87
N SER A 696 7.09 -3.70 3.94
CA SER A 696 5.71 -3.81 4.44
C SER A 696 5.48 -2.89 5.65
N PRO A 697 4.23 -2.56 6.02
CA PRO A 697 3.96 -1.73 7.20
C PRO A 697 4.42 -2.40 8.50
N SER A 698 4.16 -3.70 8.58
CA SER A 698 4.54 -4.56 9.70
C SER A 698 5.03 -5.94 9.20
N GLU A 699 5.62 -6.73 10.09
CA GLU A 699 6.11 -8.08 9.74
C GLU A 699 4.94 -8.99 9.31
N GLY A 700 5.02 -9.56 8.09
CA GLY A 700 4.00 -10.46 7.55
C GLY A 700 2.83 -9.77 6.85
N GLU A 701 2.81 -8.45 6.79
CA GLU A 701 1.84 -7.67 6.03
C GLU A 701 2.25 -7.52 4.56
N MET A 702 1.27 -7.13 3.73
CA MET A 702 1.50 -6.82 2.33
C MET A 702 2.38 -5.57 2.22
N VAL A 703 3.23 -5.52 1.19
CA VAL A 703 4.02 -4.33 0.90
C VAL A 703 3.10 -3.16 0.59
N ASP A 704 3.46 -2.02 1.15
CA ASP A 704 2.94 -0.72 0.77
C ASP A 704 4.10 0.08 0.19
N GLN A 705 3.90 0.60 -1.02
CA GLN A 705 4.97 1.21 -1.78
C GLN A 705 5.40 2.56 -1.20
N GLU A 706 4.56 3.24 -0.43
CA GLU A 706 4.88 4.51 0.22
C GLU A 706 5.93 4.37 1.31
N ILE A 707 6.00 3.19 1.92
CA ILE A 707 6.91 2.92 3.03
C ILE A 707 8.36 3.10 2.60
N PHE A 708 8.68 2.80 1.33
CA PHE A 708 10.01 3.05 0.82
C PHE A 708 10.41 4.53 0.93
N LEU A 709 9.49 5.43 0.60
CA LEU A 709 9.71 6.87 0.75
C LEU A 709 9.85 7.25 2.23
N TRP A 710 8.98 6.75 3.10
CA TRP A 710 9.05 7.05 4.54
C TRP A 710 10.38 6.61 5.17
N ILE A 711 10.85 5.40 4.82
CA ILE A 711 12.15 4.89 5.24
C ILE A 711 13.28 5.75 4.67
N CYS A 712 13.18 6.17 3.41
CA CYS A 712 14.17 7.04 2.78
C CYS A 712 14.27 8.40 3.46
N GLU A 713 13.14 9.06 3.73
CA GLU A 713 13.06 10.33 4.46
C GLU A 713 13.66 10.18 5.86
N MET A 714 13.16 9.23 6.67
CA MET A 714 13.71 9.01 8.01
C MET A 714 15.21 8.66 7.96
N ALA A 715 15.68 7.92 6.95
CA ALA A 715 17.10 7.59 6.82
C ALA A 715 17.99 8.78 6.44
N GLN A 716 17.48 9.78 5.71
CA GLN A 716 18.25 10.96 5.29
C GLN A 716 18.10 12.16 6.24
N GLU A 717 16.90 12.35 6.79
CA GLU A 717 16.51 13.59 7.46
C GLU A 717 16.50 13.47 8.98
N SER A 718 16.27 12.27 9.53
CA SER A 718 16.16 12.12 10.98
C SER A 718 17.47 12.43 11.72
N GLN A 719 17.33 13.08 12.87
CA GLN A 719 18.48 13.54 13.65
C GLN A 719 19.37 12.39 14.11
N LEU A 720 20.68 12.64 14.11
CA LEU A 720 21.66 11.71 14.70
C LEU A 720 21.50 11.61 16.21
N THR A 721 21.66 10.38 16.68
CA THR A 721 21.73 9.96 18.08
C THR A 721 23.12 9.40 18.37
N ILE A 722 23.61 9.62 19.59
CA ILE A 722 24.89 9.10 20.07
C ILE A 722 24.58 8.25 21.29
N ASN A 723 24.73 6.93 21.19
CA ASN A 723 24.60 6.04 22.34
C ASN A 723 25.98 5.81 22.93
N VAL A 724 26.12 5.93 24.25
CA VAL A 724 27.42 5.90 24.93
C VAL A 724 27.39 4.90 26.06
N GLU A 725 28.34 3.99 26.04
CA GLU A 725 28.64 3.09 27.14
C GLU A 725 29.99 3.48 27.76
N THR A 726 29.98 3.77 29.05
CA THR A 726 31.20 4.19 29.75
C THR A 726 31.13 3.92 31.25
N GLN A 727 32.29 4.03 31.91
CA GLN A 727 32.43 3.81 33.34
C GLN A 727 31.86 5.00 34.13
N THR A 728 31.13 4.75 35.21
CA THR A 728 30.55 5.81 36.06
C THR A 728 31.58 6.57 36.90
N GLY A 729 32.79 6.04 37.02
CA GLY A 729 33.92 6.77 37.56
C GLY A 729 35.27 6.15 37.23
N VAL A 730 36.31 6.98 37.25
CA VAL A 730 37.67 6.61 36.85
C VAL A 730 38.69 7.07 37.90
N ALA A 731 39.70 6.24 38.19
CA ALA A 731 40.76 6.64 39.09
C ALA A 731 41.66 7.71 38.45
N LEU A 732 42.13 8.71 39.20
CA LEU A 732 43.22 9.57 38.75
C LEU A 732 44.48 8.71 38.51
N GLY A 733 45.08 8.82 37.32
CA GLY A 733 46.13 7.92 36.85
C GLY A 733 45.63 6.64 36.15
N GLY A 734 44.32 6.41 36.10
CA GLY A 734 43.68 5.26 35.44
C GLY A 734 43.31 5.51 33.98
N THR A 735 42.69 4.51 33.34
CA THR A 735 42.22 4.58 31.95
C THR A 735 40.70 4.73 31.90
N LEU A 736 40.24 5.76 31.20
CA LEU A 736 38.85 5.97 30.85
C LEU A 736 38.55 5.28 29.52
N ASN A 737 37.62 4.33 29.55
CA ASN A 737 37.14 3.66 28.34
C ASN A 737 35.77 4.22 27.97
N ILE A 738 35.64 4.65 26.72
CA ILE A 738 34.39 5.15 26.15
C ILE A 738 34.09 4.30 24.92
N THR A 739 32.95 3.64 24.91
CA THR A 739 32.37 3.03 23.70
C THR A 739 31.16 3.86 23.31
N ALA A 740 30.99 4.09 22.00
CA ALA A 740 29.87 4.85 21.47
C ALA A 740 29.41 4.28 20.14
N SER A 741 28.13 4.43 19.83
CA SER A 741 27.58 4.21 18.50
C SER A 741 26.86 5.47 18.03
N VAL A 742 26.85 5.67 16.71
CA VAL A 742 26.15 6.77 16.07
C VAL A 742 25.14 6.17 15.10
N SER A 743 23.89 6.59 15.22
CA SER A 743 22.78 6.14 14.38
C SER A 743 21.76 7.26 14.23
N ASN A 744 20.91 7.19 13.21
CA ASN A 744 19.63 7.90 13.22
C ASN A 744 18.50 6.89 13.46
N LEU A 745 17.25 7.25 13.15
CA LEU A 745 16.11 6.35 13.35
C LEU A 745 16.20 5.05 12.55
N ILE A 746 16.83 5.06 11.37
CA ILE A 746 16.76 3.96 10.39
C ILE A 746 18.12 3.29 10.16
N ILE A 747 19.22 4.01 10.22
CA ILE A 747 20.55 3.52 9.87
C ILE A 747 21.56 3.75 11.01
N SER A 748 22.38 2.73 11.23
CA SER A 748 23.59 2.79 12.07
C SER A 748 24.88 2.79 11.23
N TYR A 749 24.75 2.51 9.93
CA TYR A 749 25.85 2.56 8.96
C TYR A 749 25.63 3.71 7.97
N PHE A 750 26.63 4.58 7.88
CA PHE A 750 26.65 5.73 6.97
C PHE A 750 27.80 5.54 5.98
N GLU A 751 27.56 5.71 4.68
CA GLU A 751 28.64 5.69 3.68
C GLU A 751 29.57 6.89 3.79
N ARG A 752 29.06 8.00 4.33
CA ARG A 752 29.83 9.22 4.56
C ARG A 752 30.82 8.98 5.70
N ASN A 753 32.06 9.46 5.56
CA ASN A 753 33.11 9.29 6.56
C ASN A 753 32.83 10.11 7.84
N LEU A 754 31.95 9.61 8.71
CA LEU A 754 31.72 10.20 10.02
C LEU A 754 32.96 10.04 10.90
N THR A 755 33.40 11.11 11.54
CA THR A 755 34.47 11.10 12.54
C THR A 755 33.90 11.44 13.91
N LEU A 756 34.02 10.51 14.86
CA LEU A 756 33.67 10.76 16.26
C LEU A 756 34.90 11.21 17.06
N MET A 757 34.75 12.31 17.80
CA MET A 757 35.76 12.92 18.66
C MET A 757 35.26 13.00 20.10
N PHE A 758 36.14 12.77 21.07
CA PHE A 758 35.93 13.18 22.46
C PHE A 758 36.72 14.47 22.70
N GLU A 759 36.04 15.53 23.10
CA GLU A 759 36.63 16.84 23.36
C GLU A 759 36.46 17.26 24.82
N SER A 760 37.57 17.56 25.49
CA SER A 760 37.55 18.03 26.88
C SER A 760 38.59 19.12 27.10
N ILE A 761 38.22 20.17 27.83
CA ILE A 761 39.17 21.19 28.29
C ILE A 761 40.23 20.53 29.21
N GLN A 762 39.85 19.50 29.96
CA GLN A 762 40.70 18.82 30.94
C GLN A 762 41.62 17.79 30.27
N LEU A 763 41.12 17.03 29.29
CA LEU A 763 41.85 15.91 28.69
C LEU A 763 42.31 16.16 27.24
N GLY A 764 41.92 17.26 26.60
CA GLY A 764 42.16 17.53 25.18
C GLY A 764 41.14 16.87 24.25
N SER A 765 41.40 16.92 22.95
CA SER A 765 40.57 16.28 21.91
C SER A 765 41.20 14.96 21.45
N HIS A 766 40.39 13.90 21.39
CA HIS A 766 40.81 12.54 21.05
C HIS A 766 39.88 11.94 20.00
N LYS A 767 40.44 11.38 18.93
CA LYS A 767 39.66 10.69 17.89
C LYS A 767 39.36 9.25 18.33
N PHE A 768 38.12 8.81 18.16
CA PHE A 768 37.75 7.42 18.40
C PHE A 768 38.33 6.50 17.31
N ASN A 769 38.63 5.26 17.70
CA ASN A 769 38.89 4.18 16.76
C ASN A 769 37.57 3.54 16.33
N THR A 770 37.41 3.26 15.04
CA THR A 770 36.21 2.63 14.48
C THR A 770 36.41 1.12 14.32
N THR A 771 35.44 0.32 14.74
CA THR A 771 35.38 -1.12 14.40
C THR A 771 34.54 -1.33 13.13
N PHE A 772 34.42 -2.59 12.69
CA PHE A 772 33.33 -2.95 11.76
C PHE A 772 31.98 -2.58 12.44
N ASP A 773 31.03 -2.05 11.65
CA ASP A 773 29.69 -1.62 12.05
C ASP A 773 29.55 -0.30 12.82
N ASN A 774 30.42 0.71 12.56
CA ASN A 774 30.29 2.07 13.13
C ASN A 774 30.21 2.14 14.67
N HIS A 775 30.74 1.12 15.35
CA HIS A 775 31.00 1.20 16.77
C HIS A 775 32.36 1.86 16.98
N PHE A 776 32.37 2.85 17.88
CA PHE A 776 33.50 3.68 18.20
C PHE A 776 34.01 3.31 19.58
N PHE A 777 35.32 3.13 19.72
CA PHE A 777 35.96 2.97 21.03
C PHE A 777 37.12 3.92 21.21
N LEU A 778 37.28 4.41 22.43
CA LEU A 778 38.35 5.31 22.83
C LEU A 778 38.84 4.95 24.23
N GLU A 779 40.16 4.91 24.38
CA GLU A 779 40.84 4.77 25.67
C GLU A 779 41.65 6.04 25.94
N VAL A 780 41.30 6.78 27.01
CA VAL A 780 42.00 8.00 27.43
C VAL A 780 42.62 7.78 28.80
N THR A 781 43.94 7.99 28.92
CA THR A 781 44.59 7.96 30.24
C THR A 781 44.29 9.25 30.99
N VAL A 782 43.71 9.14 32.19
CA VAL A 782 43.42 10.29 33.06
C VAL A 782 44.67 10.63 33.87
N PRO A 783 45.25 11.84 33.73
CA PRO A 783 46.45 12.20 34.47
C PRO A 783 46.21 12.24 35.98
N GLN A 784 47.26 11.93 36.75
CA GLN A 784 47.25 12.04 38.21
C GLN A 784 47.38 13.51 38.65
N ASN A 785 46.35 14.32 38.36
CA ASN A 785 46.30 15.76 38.64
C ASN A 785 45.07 16.09 39.51
N PRO A 786 45.26 16.72 40.69
CA PRO A 786 44.16 17.10 41.59
C PRO A 786 43.08 17.96 40.95
N ASN A 787 43.43 18.75 39.92
CA ASN A 787 42.49 19.63 39.23
C ASN A 787 41.42 18.87 38.41
N PHE A 788 41.56 17.56 38.26
CA PHE A 788 40.57 16.70 37.60
C PHE A 788 39.61 16.01 38.58
N TYR A 789 39.70 16.35 39.88
CA TYR A 789 38.75 15.94 40.93
C TYR A 789 37.73 17.04 41.23
N PRO A 790 36.44 16.72 41.49
CA PRO A 790 35.83 15.38 41.54
C PRO A 790 35.28 14.88 40.20
N THR A 791 35.33 15.70 39.14
CA THR A 791 34.60 15.42 37.90
C THR A 791 35.39 15.89 36.67
N ILE A 792 35.35 15.07 35.62
CA ILE A 792 35.80 15.43 34.27
C ILE A 792 34.58 15.68 33.40
N TYR A 793 34.59 16.79 32.68
CA TYR A 793 33.60 17.17 31.69
C TYR A 793 34.20 17.01 30.29
N GLY A 794 33.41 16.44 29.38
CA GLY A 794 33.76 16.41 27.97
C GLY A 794 32.53 16.37 27.09
N LYS A 795 32.78 16.37 25.79
CA LYS A 795 31.77 16.27 24.75
C LYS A 795 32.16 15.16 23.77
N LEU A 796 31.18 14.40 23.32
CA LEU A 796 31.30 13.62 22.09
C LEU A 796 30.82 14.49 20.95
N VAL A 797 31.60 14.58 19.88
CA VAL A 797 31.30 15.41 18.72
C VAL A 797 31.42 14.56 17.47
N VAL A 798 30.35 14.50 16.69
CA VAL A 798 30.29 13.85 15.39
C VAL A 798 30.58 14.91 14.34
N TYR A 799 31.60 14.64 13.53
CA TYR A 799 31.98 15.44 12.38
C TYR A 799 31.65 14.71 11.09
N GLU A 800 31.07 15.45 10.15
CA GLU A 800 31.08 15.09 8.74
C GLU A 800 32.09 16.00 8.04
N GLU A 801 33.16 15.38 7.55
CA GLU A 801 34.37 16.10 7.14
C GLU A 801 34.89 17.01 8.28
N ASP A 802 34.75 18.33 8.13
CA ASP A 802 35.18 19.34 9.10
C ASP A 802 33.99 20.04 9.81
N ILE A 803 32.74 19.63 9.52
CA ILE A 803 31.52 20.26 10.05
C ILE A 803 31.03 19.46 11.26
N ASN A 804 30.85 20.13 12.39
CA ASN A 804 30.19 19.55 13.56
C ASN A 804 28.69 19.43 13.27
N ILE A 805 28.19 18.19 13.22
CA ILE A 805 26.79 17.89 12.92
C ILE A 805 26.01 17.40 14.14
N LYS A 806 26.70 16.93 15.20
CA LYS A 806 26.06 16.54 16.47
C LYS A 806 27.06 16.59 17.62
N GLU A 807 26.60 17.04 18.79
CA GLU A 807 27.36 16.92 20.02
C GLU A 807 26.52 16.39 21.20
N MET A 808 27.18 15.66 22.11
CA MET A 808 26.61 15.18 23.37
C MET A 808 27.57 15.49 24.52
N SER A 809 27.07 16.10 25.59
CA SER A 809 27.87 16.33 26.80
C SER A 809 27.94 15.07 27.67
N ILE A 810 29.13 14.73 28.14
CA ILE A 810 29.37 13.58 29.03
C ILE A 810 30.18 14.00 30.26
N THR A 811 29.96 13.32 31.38
CA THR A 811 30.66 13.62 32.64
C THR A 811 31.10 12.35 33.35
N PHE A 812 32.26 12.43 34.00
CA PHE A 812 32.87 11.30 34.70
C PHE A 812 33.27 11.69 36.11
N ASN A 813 32.86 10.90 37.10
CA ASN A 813 33.38 11.09 38.45
C ASN A 813 34.80 10.56 38.55
N THR A 814 35.69 11.30 39.20
CA THR A 814 37.06 10.86 39.43
C THR A 814 37.28 10.55 40.90
N PHE A 815 38.14 9.59 41.18
CA PHE A 815 38.51 9.22 42.54
C PHE A 815 40.01 8.94 42.65
N TYR A 816 40.55 9.06 43.85
CA TYR A 816 41.94 8.70 44.12
C TYR A 816 42.06 7.19 44.32
N HIS A 817 43.11 6.57 43.81
CA HIS A 817 43.47 5.23 44.26
C HIS A 817 43.81 5.28 45.76
N GLN A 818 43.34 4.29 46.52
CA GLN A 818 43.47 4.23 47.99
C GLN A 818 44.93 4.29 48.48
N LYS A 819 45.90 4.00 47.59
CA LYS A 819 47.34 4.08 47.85
C LYS A 819 47.90 5.50 47.71
N ASP A 820 47.34 6.31 46.80
CA ASP A 820 47.79 7.68 46.50
C ASP A 820 47.18 8.74 47.43
N TYR A 821 45.99 8.44 47.99
CA TYR A 821 45.35 9.26 49.02
C TYR A 821 46.22 9.40 50.31
N GLN A 822 47.12 8.44 50.56
CA GLN A 822 48.06 8.52 51.69
C GLN A 822 49.28 9.41 51.42
N ASP A 823 49.66 9.63 50.16
CA ASP A 823 50.82 10.46 49.80
C ASP A 823 50.43 11.94 49.64
N GLU A 824 49.19 12.24 49.26
CA GLU A 824 48.70 13.63 49.12
C GLU A 824 48.27 14.26 50.45
N ILE A 825 47.69 13.48 51.36
CA ILE A 825 47.43 13.93 52.74
C ILE A 825 48.67 13.64 53.55
N GLY A 826 49.73 14.45 53.38
CA GLY A 826 50.98 14.32 54.12
C GLY A 826 50.76 14.31 55.64
N GLY A 827 50.57 13.13 56.22
CA GLY A 827 50.30 12.96 57.64
C GLY A 827 49.66 11.63 57.99
N THR A 828 50.46 10.75 58.60
CA THR A 828 50.01 9.50 59.25
C THR A 828 48.79 9.76 60.16
N ILE A 829 47.60 9.34 59.73
CA ILE A 829 46.44 9.18 60.61
C ILE A 829 46.19 7.68 60.75
N THR A 830 46.54 7.14 61.91
CA THR A 830 46.16 5.79 62.30
C THR A 830 44.66 5.76 62.55
N LEU A 831 43.87 5.31 61.57
CA LEU A 831 42.46 5.02 61.75
C LEU A 831 42.31 3.65 62.41
N SER A 832 41.86 3.63 63.67
CA SER A 832 41.27 2.44 64.29
C SER A 832 39.76 2.51 64.05
N VAL A 833 39.25 1.73 63.09
CA VAL A 833 37.80 1.64 62.84
C VAL A 833 37.22 0.50 63.66
N LEU A 834 36.31 0.81 64.58
CA LEU A 834 35.41 -0.16 65.20
C LEU A 834 34.07 -0.05 64.45
N PHE A 835 33.66 -1.12 63.75
CA PHE A 835 32.37 -1.17 63.06
C PHE A 835 31.24 -1.39 64.06
N LEU A 836 30.24 -0.50 64.06
CA LEU A 836 28.90 -0.75 64.60
C LEU A 836 27.88 -0.26 63.56
N THR A 837 27.17 -1.22 62.96
CA THR A 837 26.13 -1.02 61.95
C THR A 837 24.79 -0.65 62.58
N ILE A 838 24.19 0.48 62.16
CA ILE A 838 22.74 0.77 62.29
C ILE A 838 22.31 1.56 61.04
N PRO A 839 21.10 1.36 60.47
CA PRO A 839 20.71 1.97 59.19
C PRO A 839 20.42 3.47 59.35
N GLY A 840 20.97 4.31 58.44
CA GLY A 840 20.54 5.71 58.29
C GLY A 840 21.56 6.82 58.64
N GLY A 841 22.85 6.54 58.80
CA GLY A 841 23.88 7.59 58.84
C GLY A 841 25.18 7.20 59.57
N VAL A 842 26.31 7.76 59.13
CA VAL A 842 27.64 7.57 59.74
C VAL A 842 28.02 8.82 60.55
N ILE A 843 28.37 8.65 61.83
CA ILE A 843 28.96 9.71 62.68
C ILE A 843 30.45 9.43 62.85
N ILE A 844 31.29 10.41 62.49
CA ILE A 844 32.75 10.35 62.65
C ILE A 844 33.16 11.19 63.88
N PHE A 845 33.84 10.58 64.85
CA PHE A 845 34.53 11.31 65.92
C PHE A 845 36.00 11.50 65.56
N THR A 846 36.44 12.75 65.39
CA THR A 846 37.86 13.10 65.29
C THR A 846 38.36 13.65 66.63
N LYS A 847 39.53 13.19 67.07
CA LYS A 847 40.28 13.84 68.15
C LYS A 847 41.75 13.89 67.79
N VAL A 848 42.24 15.08 67.41
CA VAL A 848 43.68 15.38 67.50
C VAL A 848 43.91 16.80 68.04
N LYS A 849 44.82 16.86 69.02
CA LYS A 849 45.23 18.00 69.85
C LYS A 849 45.93 19.10 69.05
N SER A 850 45.61 20.36 69.35
CA SER A 850 46.35 21.53 68.85
C SER A 850 47.66 21.75 69.62
N LYS A 851 48.71 22.16 68.90
CA LYS A 851 49.83 22.93 69.46
C LYS A 851 49.85 24.31 68.77
N LYS A 852 49.52 25.34 69.53
CA LYS A 852 49.70 26.77 69.17
C LYS A 852 51.18 27.17 69.27
N LYS A 853 51.68 27.93 68.29
CA LYS A 853 52.50 29.16 68.45
C LYS A 853 52.63 29.86 67.08
N VAL A 854 51.88 30.93 66.83
CA VAL A 854 52.20 32.38 67.00
C VAL A 854 53.10 32.94 65.89
N ILE A 855 52.54 33.98 65.23
CA ILE A 855 52.99 34.80 64.10
C ILE A 855 54.06 35.83 64.48
N ARG A 856 54.96 36.19 63.54
CA ARG A 856 55.57 37.53 63.23
C ARG A 856 56.81 37.30 62.33
N ILE A 857 57.10 37.98 61.22
CA ILE A 857 56.61 39.17 60.50
C ILE A 857 56.34 38.77 59.06
#